data_AF-D3HKI0-F1
#
_entry.id   AF-D3HKI0-F1
#
_cell.length_a   1.000
_cell.length_b   1.000
_cell.length_c   1.000
_cell.angle_alpha   90.00
_cell.angle_beta   90.00
_cell.angle_gamma   90.00
#
_symmetry.space_group_name_H-M   'P 1'
#
loop_
_entity.id
_entity.type
_entity.pdbx_description
1 polymer ?
#
loop_
_entity_poly.entity_id
_entity_poly.type
_entity_poly.pdbx_seq_one_letter_code
_entity_poly.pdbx_strand_id
1 'polypeptide(L)'
;MPKIYLLTAPFDEDAKTGDGQYAASLELGFAENYDISCTWLKKDKKHYSIPFPSGTTSIPEETIPSAIVLQPVANENTIISGYKLKEALSSMEDAQEVNIKTVSPRTPKVLVAHDNSLQSLTIMDIYSQKPIQLDEISVDKIISALKAKKNKLEKALEDNNDELSNIKKPKSKLAHLIKLYNENKKNIKDHCSLNEYIEAHLMQQDFSTRHTKALKNFLALKEHFTGPVNLKALEKLTDKLTGIKEYNYDFHSNNLPYDLERDKKFRNFYSFDELKRSIEEIITQLEELSRIRLAVSELYAIDFKEINAVDKDLQSKLSIISQIFNEGFKEIYDQEKFIKALLNPVEDAIRSYTNIKNKLENIHDIFANVGGYRDNLISELQTLILNQQEPYLSANKKLSGYYGKKALLASEGFHLAYQANRRDPIKPDVIKSMIVSMQPIEEDTHLDIHIRPPDCGVFITPEDIMKFQEAKIKVNITIHEYKQNYTRRYLQQYTHDLMRQANSVQFFNEADRDNAIIAATYGDCDKRNTTESTGVAKKIREVGEDYTLNKYPVIKYDLKGKSGLTVASQKLSTAPDHPLDVVAKKPNILSFGTIRPGKGFEEALKLAQLVKKNASSIEKKIPQIPIVKLAGDPQDKELMQQIIEERFGSIAVGTYQSTHAYESRFTNSQRRDYWKDLVRELNRKVNEEGAILNNPYIEIYPWCEAHELLDLKQSCKYVCRMDDMGMRNNGSAIISVLDVGVVYTKFGSVTDDIFIKGGKYGNAVDIGEYRYGKFSLLKKEKDFIKEHDKDPLPKWLIKNPDSAYKRLPESRDPQDILDSIVAREENQLACSENIKNSENYKTIVEAQKLLIERFTLKNAVDHLLENVGLQDLIIKENIDELFETGEPLVAQTNNLEELAEILPPKRHYLSKSCPDLVFFSSGRSKMEIEEECNKLKKSIMVF
;
A
#
# COMPACT_ATOMS: atom_id res chain seq x y z
N MET A 1 2.07 36.35 6.55
CA MET A 1 0.97 35.56 7.16
C MET A 1 1.23 34.09 6.85
N PRO A 2 0.95 33.17 7.78
CA PRO A 2 1.10 31.74 7.52
C PRO A 2 0.28 31.29 6.30
N LYS A 3 0.84 30.38 5.51
CA LYS A 3 0.19 29.77 4.34
C LYS A 3 0.33 28.26 4.44
N ILE A 4 -0.80 27.56 4.42
CA ILE A 4 -0.85 26.11 4.46
C ILE A 4 -1.28 25.60 3.09
N TYR A 5 -0.48 24.76 2.48
CA TYR A 5 -0.83 24.04 1.25
C TYR A 5 -1.08 22.58 1.59
N LEU A 6 -2.15 22.00 1.04
CA LEU A 6 -2.46 20.58 1.21
C LEU A 6 -2.18 19.85 -0.11
N LEU A 7 -1.49 18.72 -0.05
CA LEU A 7 -1.27 17.83 -1.19
C LEU A 7 -1.68 16.40 -0.84
N THR A 8 -2.89 16.04 -1.26
CA THR A 8 -3.21 14.64 -1.52
C THR A 8 -2.39 14.19 -2.72
N ALA A 9 -1.57 13.14 -2.57
CA ALA A 9 -0.82 12.58 -3.71
C ALA A 9 -1.79 12.27 -4.89
N PRO A 10 -1.37 12.49 -6.16
CA PRO A 10 -2.14 13.26 -7.16
C PRO A 10 -3.30 12.51 -7.86
N PHE A 11 -4.06 11.70 -7.12
CA PHE A 11 -5.10 10.81 -7.64
C PHE A 11 -6.42 10.85 -6.84
N ASP A 12 -6.53 11.70 -5.81
CA ASP A 12 -7.76 11.88 -4.99
C ASP A 12 -8.18 13.35 -4.81
N GLU A 13 -7.95 14.18 -5.83
CA GLU A 13 -8.31 15.61 -5.82
C GLU A 13 -9.84 15.84 -5.74
N ASP A 14 -10.64 14.82 -6.02
CA ASP A 14 -12.10 14.84 -5.98
C ASP A 14 -12.70 14.42 -4.62
N ALA A 15 -11.88 14.19 -3.58
CA ALA A 15 -12.33 13.68 -2.26
C ALA A 15 -13.11 12.35 -2.33
N LYS A 16 -12.70 11.45 -3.23
CA LYS A 16 -13.29 10.11 -3.41
C LYS A 16 -12.79 9.11 -2.37
N THR A 17 -11.63 9.34 -1.76
CA THR A 17 -11.10 8.53 -0.65
C THR A 17 -11.03 9.33 0.66
N GLY A 18 -10.62 8.68 1.74
CA GLY A 18 -10.46 9.32 3.06
C GLY A 18 -9.40 10.43 3.07
N ASP A 19 -8.50 10.46 2.10
CA ASP A 19 -7.35 11.36 2.09
C ASP A 19 -7.75 12.74 1.57
N GLY A 20 -8.50 12.77 0.46
CA GLY A 20 -9.16 13.98 -0.04
C GLY A 20 -10.35 14.42 0.80
N GLN A 21 -11.06 13.52 1.48
CA GLN A 21 -12.07 13.90 2.48
C GLN A 21 -11.45 14.65 3.67
N TYR A 22 -10.29 14.19 4.16
CA TYR A 22 -9.56 14.87 5.22
C TYR A 22 -8.96 16.21 4.73
N ALA A 23 -8.39 16.26 3.51
CA ALA A 23 -7.91 17.51 2.92
C ALA A 23 -9.04 18.55 2.73
N ALA A 24 -10.22 18.14 2.27
CA ALA A 24 -11.40 19.00 2.19
C ALA A 24 -11.85 19.51 3.58
N SER A 25 -11.78 18.65 4.60
CA SER A 25 -12.11 19.02 5.98
C SER A 25 -11.10 20.01 6.59
N LEU A 26 -9.81 19.89 6.25
CA LEU A 26 -8.80 20.89 6.62
C LEU A 26 -9.01 22.22 5.86
N GLU A 27 -9.16 22.21 4.53
CA GLU A 27 -9.42 23.43 3.73
C GLU A 27 -10.62 24.22 4.28
N LEU A 28 -11.71 23.51 4.62
CA LEU A 28 -12.88 24.09 5.27
C LEU A 28 -12.62 24.55 6.71
N GLY A 29 -11.95 23.72 7.51
CA GLY A 29 -11.71 24.01 8.93
C GLY A 29 -10.88 25.27 9.13
N PHE A 30 -9.87 25.52 8.29
CA PHE A 30 -9.14 26.79 8.32
C PHE A 30 -10.08 27.95 7.99
N ALA A 31 -10.82 27.87 6.87
CA ALA A 31 -11.75 28.93 6.45
C ALA A 31 -12.86 29.25 7.48
N GLU A 32 -13.27 28.28 8.30
CA GLU A 32 -14.28 28.47 9.35
C GLU A 32 -13.71 28.95 10.70
N ASN A 33 -12.43 28.68 11.03
CA ASN A 33 -11.88 28.88 12.38
C ASN A 33 -10.66 29.83 12.45
N TYR A 34 -10.00 30.14 11.33
CA TYR A 34 -8.72 30.87 11.31
C TYR A 34 -8.57 31.80 10.08
N ASP A 35 -8.03 33.01 10.28
CA ASP A 35 -7.57 33.89 9.18
C ASP A 35 -6.19 33.44 8.66
N ILE A 36 -6.11 32.18 8.24
CA ILE A 36 -4.91 31.52 7.70
C ILE A 36 -5.26 30.93 6.34
N SER A 37 -4.50 31.30 5.31
CA SER A 37 -4.73 30.81 3.95
C SER A 37 -4.39 29.31 3.87
N CYS A 38 -5.43 28.47 3.79
CA CYS A 38 -5.29 27.06 3.45
C CYS A 38 -5.70 26.82 1.99
N THR A 39 -4.86 26.14 1.21
CA THR A 39 -5.12 25.88 -0.22
C THR A 39 -4.83 24.42 -0.56
N TRP A 40 -5.85 23.67 -0.94
CA TRP A 40 -5.66 22.32 -1.48
C TRP A 40 -5.14 22.40 -2.92
N LEU A 41 -3.92 21.91 -3.14
CA LEU A 41 -3.30 21.82 -4.47
C LEU A 41 -4.06 20.81 -5.33
N LYS A 42 -4.58 21.27 -6.47
CA LYS A 42 -5.26 20.43 -7.45
C LYS A 42 -4.88 20.80 -8.87
N LYS A 43 -4.85 19.81 -9.75
CA LYS A 43 -4.59 19.97 -11.17
C LYS A 43 -5.76 20.66 -11.89
N ASP A 44 -7.01 20.36 -11.52
CA ASP A 44 -8.21 20.96 -12.10
C ASP A 44 -8.30 22.48 -11.84
N LYS A 45 -7.97 22.90 -10.62
CA LYS A 45 -7.78 24.30 -10.20
C LYS A 45 -6.50 24.94 -10.78
N LYS A 46 -5.73 24.23 -11.60
CA LYS A 46 -4.45 24.66 -12.20
C LYS A 46 -3.36 25.03 -11.19
N HIS A 47 -3.39 24.48 -9.97
CA HIS A 47 -2.32 24.65 -8.99
C HIS A 47 -1.03 23.93 -9.44
N TYR A 48 -1.13 22.95 -10.35
CA TYR A 48 0.02 22.40 -11.05
C TYR A 48 -0.39 21.83 -12.41
N SER A 49 0.58 21.49 -13.25
CA SER A 49 0.35 20.82 -14.53
C SER A 49 1.23 19.59 -14.68
N ILE A 50 0.78 18.62 -15.47
CA ILE A 50 1.57 17.45 -15.86
C ILE A 50 2.05 17.70 -17.29
N PRO A 51 3.33 18.03 -17.53
CA PRO A 51 3.84 18.15 -18.89
C PRO A 51 3.96 16.75 -19.50
N PHE A 52 3.42 16.58 -20.70
CA PHE A 52 3.57 15.36 -21.48
C PHE A 52 4.57 15.57 -22.63
N PRO A 53 5.22 14.50 -23.13
CA PRO A 53 5.97 14.53 -24.38
C PRO A 53 5.18 15.20 -25.50
N SER A 54 5.85 15.97 -26.37
CA SER A 54 5.15 16.81 -27.35
C SER A 54 4.24 16.01 -28.27
N GLY A 55 3.02 16.49 -28.52
CA GLY A 55 2.03 15.78 -29.32
C GLY A 55 1.43 14.53 -28.68
N THR A 56 1.62 14.27 -27.37
CA THR A 56 1.07 13.07 -26.70
C THR A 56 0.00 13.36 -25.64
N THR A 57 -0.76 12.32 -25.29
CA THR A 57 -1.44 12.13 -24.01
C THR A 57 -0.85 10.92 -23.29
N SER A 58 -1.07 10.79 -21.99
CA SER A 58 -0.63 9.64 -21.20
C SER A 58 -1.60 8.45 -21.29
N ILE A 59 -1.14 7.27 -20.87
CA ILE A 59 -1.94 6.08 -20.57
C ILE A 59 -1.57 5.62 -19.15
N PRO A 60 -2.51 5.59 -18.18
CA PRO A 60 -3.86 6.16 -18.22
C PRO A 60 -3.90 7.65 -18.58
N GLU A 61 -4.99 8.11 -19.17
CA GLU A 61 -5.15 9.49 -19.62
C GLU A 61 -4.94 10.49 -18.47
N GLU A 62 -4.30 11.61 -18.80
CA GLU A 62 -4.13 12.75 -17.91
C GLU A 62 -3.39 12.52 -16.57
N THR A 63 -2.55 11.46 -16.49
CA THR A 63 -1.75 11.07 -15.31
C THR A 63 -0.26 10.87 -15.65
N ILE A 64 0.61 10.80 -14.63
CA ILE A 64 2.03 10.45 -14.81
C ILE A 64 2.18 8.92 -14.89
N PRO A 65 2.55 8.34 -16.05
CA PRO A 65 2.50 6.90 -16.27
C PRO A 65 3.38 6.07 -15.32
N SER A 66 4.47 6.62 -14.79
CA SER A 66 5.34 5.91 -13.84
C SER A 66 4.80 5.90 -12.41
N ALA A 67 3.95 6.87 -12.04
CA ALA A 67 3.46 7.04 -10.67
C ALA A 67 2.16 6.26 -10.42
N ILE A 68 1.19 6.39 -11.33
CA ILE A 68 -0.16 5.81 -11.21
C ILE A 68 -0.16 4.27 -11.11
N VAL A 69 0.81 3.61 -11.76
CA VAL A 69 0.92 2.14 -11.79
C VAL A 69 1.42 1.54 -10.46
N LEU A 70 1.99 2.35 -9.56
CA LEU A 70 2.71 1.83 -8.39
C LEU A 70 1.77 1.22 -7.34
N GLN A 71 0.52 1.72 -7.21
CA GLN A 71 -0.47 1.13 -6.31
C GLN A 71 -0.87 -0.30 -6.74
N PRO A 72 -1.30 -0.55 -8.00
CA PRO A 72 -1.50 -1.91 -8.49
C PRO A 72 -0.28 -2.83 -8.38
N VAL A 73 0.94 -2.31 -8.60
CA VAL A 73 2.18 -3.09 -8.50
C VAL A 73 2.49 -3.47 -7.05
N ALA A 74 2.24 -2.57 -6.09
CA ALA A 74 2.29 -2.90 -4.65
C ALA A 74 1.25 -3.97 -4.26
N ASN A 75 0.14 -4.04 -5.01
CA ASN A 75 -0.88 -5.08 -4.93
C ASN A 75 -0.60 -6.29 -5.85
N GLU A 76 0.67 -6.52 -6.19
CA GLU A 76 1.18 -7.67 -6.95
C GLU A 76 0.70 -7.82 -8.40
N ASN A 77 0.20 -6.74 -9.02
CA ASN A 77 -0.17 -6.75 -10.43
C ASN A 77 1.00 -6.32 -11.34
N THR A 78 0.82 -6.57 -12.64
CA THR A 78 1.60 -5.97 -13.74
C THR A 78 0.63 -5.07 -14.49
N ILE A 79 0.96 -3.78 -14.68
CA ILE A 79 0.09 -2.80 -15.33
C ILE A 79 0.80 -2.15 -16.50
N ILE A 80 0.12 -2.04 -17.63
CA ILE A 80 0.59 -1.27 -18.78
C ILE A 80 0.29 0.21 -18.59
N SER A 81 1.28 1.03 -18.94
CA SER A 81 1.18 2.49 -18.95
C SER A 81 2.04 3.06 -20.07
N GLY A 82 1.99 4.37 -20.33
CA GLY A 82 2.84 4.99 -21.35
C GLY A 82 2.15 6.18 -21.98
N TYR A 83 2.19 6.26 -23.32
CA TYR A 83 1.69 7.42 -24.06
C TYR A 83 0.88 7.03 -25.29
N LYS A 84 -0.01 7.93 -25.70
CA LYS A 84 -0.75 7.90 -26.97
C LYS A 84 -0.41 9.15 -27.77
N LEU A 85 -0.15 8.99 -29.07
CA LEU A 85 0.01 10.12 -30.00
C LEU A 85 -1.35 10.79 -30.24
N LYS A 86 -1.42 12.13 -30.19
CA LYS A 86 -2.64 12.89 -30.49
C LYS A 86 -2.95 12.88 -31.98
N GLU A 87 -1.92 12.98 -32.81
CA GLU A 87 -2.02 13.12 -34.26
C GLU A 87 -1.10 12.13 -34.98
N ALA A 88 -1.38 11.87 -36.26
CA ALA A 88 -0.58 10.97 -37.10
C ALA A 88 0.87 11.42 -37.31
N LEU A 89 1.15 12.73 -37.17
CA LEU A 89 2.46 13.34 -37.39
C LEU A 89 3.17 13.75 -36.09
N SER A 90 2.64 13.38 -34.91
CA SER A 90 3.28 13.65 -33.63
C SER A 90 4.63 12.90 -33.52
N SER A 91 5.68 13.58 -33.06
CA SER A 91 6.96 12.92 -32.80
C SER A 91 6.83 11.86 -31.71
N MET A 92 7.56 10.76 -31.88
CA MET A 92 7.55 9.60 -30.99
C MET A 92 8.78 9.56 -30.07
N GLU A 93 9.82 10.33 -30.38
CA GLU A 93 11.16 10.21 -29.80
C GLU A 93 11.16 10.47 -28.29
N ASP A 94 10.66 11.65 -27.86
CA ASP A 94 10.51 12.02 -26.46
C ASP A 94 9.75 10.94 -25.66
N ALA A 95 8.62 10.47 -26.18
CA ALA A 95 7.75 9.50 -25.50
C ALA A 95 8.41 8.12 -25.38
N GLN A 96 9.18 7.71 -26.40
CA GLN A 96 9.98 6.48 -26.34
C GLN A 96 11.13 6.61 -25.34
N GLU A 97 11.83 7.74 -25.29
CA GLU A 97 12.91 7.96 -24.33
C GLU A 97 12.40 7.93 -22.87
N VAL A 98 11.26 8.58 -22.60
CA VAL A 98 10.60 8.52 -21.28
C VAL A 98 10.16 7.08 -20.95
N ASN A 99 9.60 6.35 -21.91
CA ASN A 99 9.22 4.95 -21.72
C ASN A 99 10.45 4.05 -21.40
N ILE A 100 11.57 4.25 -22.07
CA ILE A 100 12.84 3.53 -21.82
C ILE A 100 13.39 3.85 -20.42
N LYS A 101 13.35 5.11 -19.99
CA LYS A 101 13.80 5.53 -18.64
C LYS A 101 12.90 5.01 -17.51
N THR A 102 11.60 4.86 -17.76
CA THR A 102 10.57 4.59 -16.74
C THR A 102 9.96 3.19 -16.77
N VAL A 103 10.44 2.29 -17.65
CA VAL A 103 10.01 0.88 -17.66
C VAL A 103 10.55 0.12 -16.44
N SER A 104 9.76 -0.84 -15.96
CA SER A 104 10.18 -1.83 -14.96
C SER A 104 9.49 -3.16 -15.26
N PRO A 105 9.89 -4.29 -14.63
CA PRO A 105 9.33 -5.61 -14.96
C PRO A 105 7.80 -5.67 -14.81
N ARG A 106 7.24 -4.97 -13.82
CA ARG A 106 5.79 -4.91 -13.54
C ARG A 106 5.10 -3.66 -14.08
N THR A 107 5.84 -2.77 -14.73
CA THR A 107 5.32 -1.57 -15.38
C THR A 107 5.81 -1.48 -16.83
N PRO A 108 5.47 -2.48 -17.69
CA PRO A 108 5.71 -2.41 -19.12
C PRO A 108 5.12 -1.12 -19.70
N LYS A 109 5.81 -0.55 -20.67
CA LYS A 109 5.48 0.74 -21.27
C LYS A 109 5.00 0.58 -22.70
N VAL A 110 3.98 1.32 -23.11
CA VAL A 110 3.48 1.34 -24.49
C VAL A 110 3.56 2.72 -25.11
N LEU A 111 3.70 2.74 -26.42
CA LEU A 111 3.37 3.87 -27.26
C LEU A 111 2.26 3.44 -28.22
N VAL A 112 1.18 4.20 -28.24
CA VAL A 112 -0.04 3.93 -29.01
C VAL A 112 -0.24 5.05 -30.02
N ALA A 113 -0.62 4.74 -31.25
CA ALA A 113 -0.92 5.75 -32.25
C ALA A 113 -2.29 6.42 -32.03
N HIS A 114 -2.53 7.51 -32.76
CA HIS A 114 -3.79 8.27 -32.74
C HIS A 114 -5.03 7.37 -33.01
N ASP A 115 -4.89 6.38 -33.89
CA ASP A 115 -5.91 5.38 -34.26
C ASP A 115 -6.12 4.25 -33.21
N ASN A 116 -5.36 4.28 -32.11
CA ASN A 116 -5.29 3.28 -31.05
C ASN A 116 -4.50 1.99 -31.40
N SER A 117 -3.76 1.92 -32.51
CA SER A 117 -2.84 0.81 -32.77
C SER A 117 -1.60 0.86 -31.85
N LEU A 118 -1.07 -0.31 -31.47
CA LEU A 118 0.21 -0.38 -30.77
C LEU A 118 1.32 0.02 -31.75
N GLN A 119 2.16 0.98 -31.37
CA GLN A 119 3.35 1.37 -32.14
C GLN A 119 4.62 0.73 -31.57
N SER A 120 4.75 0.67 -30.25
CA SER A 120 5.82 -0.06 -29.60
C SER A 120 5.46 -0.46 -28.17
N LEU A 121 5.97 -1.61 -27.74
CA LEU A 121 5.96 -2.11 -26.38
C LEU A 121 7.40 -2.13 -25.84
N THR A 122 7.68 -1.37 -24.78
CA THR A 122 8.94 -1.44 -24.03
C THR A 122 8.73 -2.31 -22.80
N ILE A 123 9.51 -3.38 -22.66
CA ILE A 123 9.55 -4.25 -21.49
C ILE A 123 10.90 -4.14 -20.78
N MET A 124 10.94 -4.44 -19.49
CA MET A 124 12.20 -4.69 -18.79
C MET A 124 12.47 -6.19 -18.82
N ASP A 125 13.58 -6.62 -19.41
CA ASP A 125 14.05 -7.99 -19.26
C ASP A 125 14.57 -8.22 -17.83
N ILE A 126 14.06 -9.25 -17.15
CA ILE A 126 14.38 -9.53 -15.75
C ILE A 126 15.77 -10.14 -15.54
N TYR A 127 16.41 -10.64 -16.60
CA TYR A 127 17.73 -11.27 -16.54
C TYR A 127 18.84 -10.22 -16.61
N SER A 128 18.80 -9.33 -17.61
CA SER A 128 19.76 -8.25 -17.78
C SER A 128 19.43 -6.95 -17.05
N GLN A 129 18.17 -6.76 -16.64
CA GLN A 129 17.63 -5.49 -16.14
C GLN A 129 17.78 -4.34 -17.15
N LYS A 130 17.70 -4.65 -18.45
CA LYS A 130 17.72 -3.66 -19.54
C LYS A 130 16.33 -3.50 -20.18
N PRO A 131 15.95 -2.25 -20.57
CA PRO A 131 14.82 -2.01 -21.45
C PRO A 131 15.01 -2.72 -22.81
N ILE A 132 13.99 -3.44 -23.25
CA ILE A 132 13.87 -4.00 -24.60
C ILE A 132 12.65 -3.34 -25.24
N GLN A 133 12.86 -2.68 -26.38
CA GLN A 133 11.79 -2.08 -27.19
C GLN A 133 11.38 -3.08 -28.28
N LEU A 134 10.08 -3.31 -28.40
CA LEU A 134 9.46 -4.21 -29.36
C LEU A 134 8.48 -3.40 -30.22
N ASP A 135 8.85 -3.18 -31.47
CA ASP A 135 8.01 -2.66 -32.56
C ASP A 135 7.62 -3.81 -33.52
N GLU A 136 6.78 -3.55 -34.52
CA GLU A 136 6.36 -4.59 -35.46
C GLU A 136 7.55 -5.23 -36.20
N ILE A 137 8.54 -4.42 -36.60
CA ILE A 137 9.71 -4.83 -37.40
C ILE A 137 10.61 -5.77 -36.59
N SER A 138 10.87 -5.45 -35.33
CA SER A 138 11.67 -6.28 -34.41
C SER A 138 10.93 -7.57 -34.02
N VAL A 139 9.62 -7.51 -33.80
CA VAL A 139 8.79 -8.70 -33.59
C VAL A 139 8.80 -9.62 -34.82
N ASP A 140 8.72 -9.08 -36.04
CA ASP A 140 8.83 -9.87 -37.27
C ASP A 140 10.22 -10.48 -37.48
N LYS A 141 11.29 -9.76 -37.11
CA LYS A 141 12.66 -10.32 -37.09
C LYS A 141 12.75 -11.49 -36.11
N ILE A 142 12.19 -11.38 -34.90
CA ILE A 142 12.17 -12.47 -33.91
C ILE A 142 11.36 -13.67 -34.42
N ILE A 143 10.16 -13.44 -34.96
CA ILE A 143 9.31 -14.51 -35.55
C ILE A 143 10.06 -15.21 -36.69
N SER A 144 10.73 -14.46 -37.56
CA SER A 144 11.50 -15.00 -38.68
C SER A 144 12.72 -15.79 -38.22
N ALA A 145 13.46 -15.29 -37.21
CA ALA A 145 14.58 -15.98 -36.59
C ALA A 145 14.14 -17.30 -35.92
N LEU A 146 13.00 -17.29 -35.20
CA LEU A 146 12.42 -18.50 -34.60
C LEU A 146 12.03 -19.53 -35.67
N LYS A 147 11.38 -19.11 -36.77
CA LYS A 147 11.05 -20.01 -37.90
C LYS A 147 12.31 -20.57 -38.55
N ALA A 148 13.32 -19.74 -38.81
CA ALA A 148 14.60 -20.19 -39.39
C ALA A 148 15.35 -21.17 -38.48
N LYS A 149 15.42 -20.89 -37.17
CA LYS A 149 15.97 -21.77 -36.13
C LYS A 149 15.32 -23.16 -36.18
N LYS A 150 13.99 -23.22 -36.22
CA LYS A 150 13.23 -24.48 -36.32
C LYS A 150 13.59 -25.25 -37.59
N ASN A 151 13.46 -24.62 -38.76
CA ASN A 151 13.73 -25.30 -40.04
C ASN A 151 15.18 -25.81 -40.15
N LYS A 152 16.15 -25.06 -39.60
CA LYS A 152 17.56 -25.46 -39.56
C LYS A 152 17.80 -26.65 -38.63
N LEU A 153 17.14 -26.68 -37.48
CA LEU A 153 17.23 -27.80 -36.53
C LEU A 153 16.52 -29.04 -37.05
N GLU A 154 15.32 -28.93 -37.63
CA GLU A 154 14.60 -30.05 -38.25
C GLU A 154 15.43 -30.69 -39.37
N LYS A 155 16.04 -29.89 -40.24
CA LYS A 155 16.96 -30.40 -41.26
C LYS A 155 18.20 -31.09 -40.68
N ALA A 156 18.80 -30.52 -39.62
CA ALA A 156 19.93 -31.15 -38.94
C ALA A 156 19.54 -32.48 -38.28
N LEU A 157 18.32 -32.59 -37.74
CA LEU A 157 17.80 -33.84 -37.18
C LEU A 157 17.70 -34.92 -38.25
N GLU A 158 17.15 -34.58 -39.43
CA GLU A 158 17.08 -35.47 -40.59
C GLU A 158 18.49 -35.89 -41.06
N ASP A 159 19.39 -34.92 -41.28
CA ASP A 159 20.77 -35.16 -41.74
C ASP A 159 21.56 -36.11 -40.82
N ASN A 160 21.37 -35.98 -39.49
CA ASN A 160 22.16 -36.69 -38.49
C ASN A 160 21.51 -37.99 -37.99
N ASN A 161 20.25 -38.28 -38.37
CA ASN A 161 19.47 -39.38 -37.79
C ASN A 161 20.16 -40.74 -37.98
N ASP A 162 20.63 -41.02 -39.20
CA ASP A 162 21.27 -42.30 -39.53
C ASP A 162 22.58 -42.50 -38.75
N GLU A 163 23.46 -41.49 -38.68
CA GLU A 163 24.68 -41.56 -37.87
C GLU A 163 24.38 -41.75 -36.37
N LEU A 164 23.41 -41.01 -35.84
CA LEU A 164 23.03 -41.05 -34.42
C LEU A 164 22.27 -42.32 -34.04
N SER A 165 21.58 -42.98 -34.97
CA SER A 165 20.91 -44.27 -34.75
C SER A 165 21.91 -45.38 -34.44
N ASN A 166 23.07 -45.35 -35.12
CA ASN A 166 24.15 -46.34 -34.98
C ASN A 166 24.92 -46.23 -33.65
N ILE A 167 24.92 -45.05 -33.01
CA ILE A 167 25.68 -44.80 -31.77
C ILE A 167 24.85 -45.20 -30.53
N LYS A 168 25.00 -46.43 -30.05
CA LYS A 168 24.17 -46.95 -28.93
C LYS A 168 24.38 -46.29 -27.56
N LYS A 169 25.55 -45.70 -27.28
CA LYS A 169 25.87 -45.12 -25.95
C LYS A 169 25.49 -43.63 -25.89
N PRO A 170 24.69 -43.16 -24.91
CA PRO A 170 24.28 -41.75 -24.81
C PRO A 170 25.45 -40.75 -24.73
N LYS A 171 26.50 -41.05 -23.95
CA LYS A 171 27.72 -40.21 -23.89
C LYS A 171 28.42 -40.08 -25.25
N SER A 172 28.35 -41.13 -26.08
CA SER A 172 28.95 -41.13 -27.42
C SER A 172 28.09 -40.36 -28.44
N LYS A 173 26.75 -40.46 -28.37
CA LYS A 173 25.84 -39.60 -29.17
C LYS A 173 26.13 -38.13 -28.90
N LEU A 174 26.26 -37.79 -27.61
CA LEU A 174 26.52 -36.44 -27.13
C LEU A 174 27.86 -35.88 -27.63
N ALA A 175 28.95 -36.65 -27.48
CA ALA A 175 30.27 -36.27 -28.02
C ALA A 175 30.25 -36.08 -29.55
N HIS A 176 29.48 -36.90 -30.28
CA HIS A 176 29.32 -36.77 -31.73
C HIS A 176 28.55 -35.49 -32.12
N LEU A 177 27.43 -35.20 -31.44
CA LEU A 177 26.66 -33.95 -31.63
C LEU A 177 27.51 -32.70 -31.37
N ILE A 178 28.31 -32.70 -30.31
CA ILE A 178 29.25 -31.61 -29.99
C ILE A 178 30.27 -31.42 -31.10
N LYS A 179 30.82 -32.51 -31.65
CA LYS A 179 31.74 -32.46 -32.79
C LYS A 179 31.06 -31.87 -34.03
N LEU A 180 29.89 -32.38 -34.42
CA LEU A 180 29.13 -31.92 -35.59
C LEU A 180 28.73 -30.45 -35.48
N TYR A 181 28.30 -30.00 -34.30
CA TYR A 181 28.04 -28.58 -34.04
C TYR A 181 29.32 -27.75 -34.16
N ASN A 182 30.45 -28.24 -33.63
CA ASN A 182 31.73 -27.53 -33.69
C ASN A 182 32.30 -27.41 -35.11
N GLU A 183 32.08 -28.40 -35.97
CA GLU A 183 32.32 -28.35 -37.42
C GLU A 183 31.45 -27.29 -38.15
N ASN A 184 30.45 -26.70 -37.48
CA ASN A 184 29.53 -25.65 -37.97
C ASN A 184 28.89 -25.96 -39.34
N LYS A 185 28.60 -27.22 -39.63
CA LYS A 185 27.97 -27.63 -40.90
C LYS A 185 26.67 -26.86 -41.13
N LYS A 186 26.51 -26.32 -42.35
CA LYS A 186 25.33 -25.56 -42.80
C LYS A 186 25.03 -24.31 -41.93
N ASN A 187 26.06 -23.76 -41.27
CA ASN A 187 26.02 -22.57 -40.41
C ASN A 187 25.03 -22.70 -39.24
N ILE A 188 25.09 -23.82 -38.52
CA ILE A 188 24.16 -24.09 -37.41
C ILE A 188 24.41 -23.18 -36.19
N LYS A 189 25.67 -22.78 -35.94
CA LYS A 189 26.06 -21.87 -34.85
C LYS A 189 25.43 -20.48 -34.98
N ASP A 190 25.11 -20.05 -36.20
CA ASP A 190 24.50 -18.75 -36.52
C ASP A 190 23.00 -18.72 -36.14
N HIS A 191 22.41 -19.88 -35.83
CA HIS A 191 20.96 -20.04 -35.67
C HIS A 191 20.52 -20.58 -34.31
N CYS A 192 21.34 -21.33 -33.59
CA CYS A 192 20.99 -21.88 -32.28
C CYS A 192 22.22 -22.16 -31.42
N SER A 193 22.04 -22.12 -30.10
CA SER A 193 23.05 -22.56 -29.14
C SER A 193 23.31 -24.08 -29.21
N LEU A 194 24.47 -24.52 -28.71
CA LEU A 194 24.81 -25.93 -28.60
C LEU A 194 23.81 -26.71 -27.72
N ASN A 195 23.26 -26.06 -26.70
CA ASN A 195 22.25 -26.67 -25.82
C ASN A 195 20.94 -26.92 -26.57
N GLU A 196 20.40 -25.93 -27.29
CA GLU A 196 19.22 -26.12 -28.15
C GLU A 196 19.46 -27.17 -29.24
N TYR A 197 20.67 -27.21 -29.82
CA TYR A 197 21.05 -28.20 -30.82
C TYR A 197 21.04 -29.63 -30.25
N ILE A 198 21.69 -29.88 -29.11
CA ILE A 198 21.71 -31.21 -28.47
C ILE A 198 20.30 -31.60 -27.97
N GLU A 199 19.54 -30.66 -27.38
CA GLU A 199 18.18 -30.89 -26.89
C GLU A 199 17.24 -31.29 -28.03
N ALA A 200 17.31 -30.60 -29.18
CA ALA A 200 16.53 -30.99 -30.36
C ALA A 200 16.80 -32.45 -30.78
N HIS A 201 18.05 -32.93 -30.69
CA HIS A 201 18.46 -34.28 -31.09
C HIS A 201 18.22 -35.36 -30.03
N LEU A 202 18.19 -35.03 -28.74
CA LEU A 202 18.06 -36.01 -27.66
C LEU A 202 16.73 -35.95 -26.90
N MET A 203 16.03 -34.80 -26.95
CA MET A 203 14.78 -34.50 -26.22
C MET A 203 13.86 -33.58 -27.04
N GLN A 204 13.65 -33.93 -28.32
CA GLN A 204 12.90 -33.14 -29.33
C GLN A 204 11.58 -32.53 -28.82
N GLN A 205 10.84 -33.25 -27.96
CA GLN A 205 9.56 -32.81 -27.41
C GLN A 205 9.69 -31.58 -26.50
N ASP A 206 10.75 -31.48 -25.70
CA ASP A 206 10.97 -30.36 -24.77
C ASP A 206 11.34 -29.09 -25.54
N PHE A 207 12.31 -29.19 -26.47
CA PHE A 207 12.67 -28.10 -27.38
C PHE A 207 11.46 -27.60 -28.18
N SER A 208 10.71 -28.53 -28.80
CA SER A 208 9.53 -28.21 -29.62
C SER A 208 8.44 -27.50 -28.81
N THR A 209 8.25 -27.89 -27.55
CA THR A 209 7.31 -27.25 -26.63
C THR A 209 7.74 -25.82 -26.31
N ARG A 210 9.01 -25.60 -25.95
CA ARG A 210 9.56 -24.25 -25.66
C ARG A 210 9.51 -23.34 -26.89
N HIS A 211 9.88 -23.87 -28.06
CA HIS A 211 9.84 -23.15 -29.34
C HIS A 211 8.44 -22.72 -29.73
N THR A 212 7.49 -23.66 -29.74
CA THR A 212 6.08 -23.40 -30.09
C THR A 212 5.47 -22.34 -29.17
N LYS A 213 5.82 -22.38 -27.88
CA LYS A 213 5.35 -21.42 -26.88
C LYS A 213 5.92 -20.01 -27.10
N ALA A 214 7.21 -19.89 -27.37
CA ALA A 214 7.85 -18.62 -27.71
C ALA A 214 7.24 -18.01 -28.99
N LEU A 215 7.15 -18.81 -30.06
CA LEU A 215 6.58 -18.39 -31.34
C LEU A 215 5.11 -17.94 -31.18
N LYS A 216 4.30 -18.67 -30.39
CA LYS A 216 2.91 -18.31 -30.10
C LYS A 216 2.79 -16.96 -29.39
N ASN A 217 3.67 -16.67 -28.43
CA ASN A 217 3.64 -15.39 -27.70
C ASN A 217 4.01 -14.21 -28.61
N PHE A 218 5.00 -14.35 -29.51
CA PHE A 218 5.34 -13.28 -30.45
C PHE A 218 4.30 -13.11 -31.57
N LEU A 219 3.66 -14.19 -32.03
CA LEU A 219 2.52 -14.09 -32.96
C LEU A 219 1.34 -13.34 -32.31
N ALA A 220 1.00 -13.66 -31.05
CA ALA A 220 -0.01 -12.93 -30.30
C ALA A 220 0.38 -11.46 -30.03
N LEU A 221 1.68 -11.16 -29.89
CA LEU A 221 2.15 -9.77 -29.81
C LEU A 221 1.98 -9.05 -31.16
N LYS A 222 2.23 -9.73 -32.29
CA LYS A 222 2.05 -9.17 -33.62
C LYS A 222 0.60 -8.71 -33.87
N GLU A 223 -0.38 -9.50 -33.42
CA GLU A 223 -1.82 -9.16 -33.54
C GLU A 223 -2.18 -7.80 -32.90
N HIS A 224 -1.40 -7.30 -31.94
CA HIS A 224 -1.64 -6.02 -31.27
C HIS A 224 -1.15 -4.78 -32.05
N PHE A 225 -0.28 -4.93 -33.06
CA PHE A 225 0.14 -3.82 -33.94
C PHE A 225 -0.92 -3.46 -34.99
N THR A 226 -1.87 -4.36 -35.26
CA THR A 226 -2.94 -4.16 -36.24
C THR A 226 -4.27 -3.81 -35.56
N GLY A 227 -4.69 -2.54 -35.68
CA GLY A 227 -5.96 -2.06 -35.13
C GLY A 227 -5.93 -1.80 -33.60
N PRO A 228 -7.09 -1.49 -32.99
CA PRO A 228 -7.14 -0.98 -31.60
C PRO A 228 -6.57 -1.96 -30.56
N VAL A 229 -5.57 -1.51 -29.80
CA VAL A 229 -4.87 -2.34 -28.80
C VAL A 229 -5.73 -2.62 -27.56
N ASN A 230 -5.92 -3.90 -27.24
CA ASN A 230 -6.51 -4.32 -25.97
C ASN A 230 -5.43 -4.38 -24.88
N LEU A 231 -5.28 -3.29 -24.12
CA LEU A 231 -4.26 -3.17 -23.06
C LEU A 231 -4.33 -4.31 -22.02
N LYS A 232 -5.53 -4.77 -21.63
CA LYS A 232 -5.69 -5.87 -20.66
C LYS A 232 -5.27 -7.24 -21.19
N ALA A 233 -5.37 -7.45 -22.51
CA ALA A 233 -4.82 -8.65 -23.16
C ALA A 233 -3.29 -8.55 -23.24
N LEU A 234 -2.78 -7.37 -23.60
CA LEU A 234 -1.35 -7.10 -23.68
C LEU A 234 -0.66 -7.21 -22.31
N GLU A 235 -1.27 -6.76 -21.21
CA GLU A 235 -0.78 -6.95 -19.82
C GLU A 235 -0.50 -8.43 -19.53
N LYS A 236 -1.48 -9.30 -19.79
CA LYS A 236 -1.34 -10.76 -19.60
C LYS A 236 -0.30 -11.40 -20.51
N LEU A 237 0.00 -10.78 -21.65
CA LEU A 237 1.06 -11.21 -22.56
C LEU A 237 2.43 -10.74 -22.07
N THR A 238 2.56 -9.51 -21.58
CA THR A 238 3.82 -8.95 -21.08
C THR A 238 4.43 -9.77 -19.96
N ASP A 239 3.64 -10.32 -19.02
CA ASP A 239 4.12 -11.23 -17.97
C ASP A 239 4.88 -12.48 -18.50
N LYS A 240 4.63 -12.87 -19.75
CA LYS A 240 5.27 -14.02 -20.43
C LYS A 240 6.44 -13.63 -21.34
N LEU A 241 6.62 -12.33 -21.56
CA LEU A 241 7.72 -11.73 -22.32
C LEU A 241 8.79 -11.22 -21.36
N THR A 242 8.40 -10.61 -20.23
CA THR A 242 9.31 -10.15 -19.17
C THR A 242 9.95 -11.28 -18.39
N GLY A 243 9.39 -12.49 -18.39
CA GLY A 243 9.88 -13.61 -17.58
C GLY A 243 9.16 -13.80 -16.23
N ILE A 244 8.26 -12.90 -15.84
CA ILE A 244 7.61 -12.89 -14.51
C ILE A 244 6.79 -14.16 -14.26
N LYS A 245 5.93 -14.54 -15.21
CA LYS A 245 5.18 -15.81 -15.16
C LYS A 245 5.90 -16.90 -15.95
N GLU A 246 6.49 -16.51 -17.07
CA GLU A 246 7.14 -17.42 -18.01
C GLU A 246 8.28 -16.69 -18.70
N TYR A 247 9.50 -17.24 -18.70
CA TYR A 247 10.58 -16.76 -19.56
C TYR A 247 10.71 -17.74 -20.72
N ASN A 248 10.24 -17.33 -21.90
CA ASN A 248 10.15 -18.19 -23.08
C ASN A 248 11.15 -17.78 -24.18
N TYR A 249 11.84 -16.65 -24.04
CA TYR A 249 12.80 -16.12 -25.00
C TYR A 249 13.83 -15.25 -24.29
N ASP A 250 15.12 -15.39 -24.65
CA ASP A 250 16.20 -14.53 -24.17
C ASP A 250 16.59 -13.51 -25.24
N PHE A 251 16.38 -12.23 -24.92
CA PHE A 251 16.62 -11.11 -25.82
C PHE A 251 18.11 -10.76 -26.03
N HIS A 252 19.04 -11.27 -25.21
CA HIS A 252 20.48 -11.00 -25.40
C HIS A 252 21.13 -12.00 -26.33
N SER A 253 20.84 -13.30 -26.12
CA SER A 253 21.40 -14.37 -26.95
C SER A 253 20.50 -14.77 -28.13
N ASN A 254 19.28 -14.23 -28.23
CA ASN A 254 18.23 -14.61 -29.19
C ASN A 254 17.84 -16.10 -29.13
N ASN A 255 18.03 -16.73 -27.95
CA ASN A 255 17.81 -18.16 -27.74
C ASN A 255 16.60 -18.47 -26.86
N LEU A 256 16.15 -19.72 -26.93
CA LEU A 256 15.11 -20.23 -26.03
C LEU A 256 15.76 -20.51 -24.66
N PRO A 257 15.38 -19.80 -23.59
CA PRO A 257 16.04 -19.88 -22.31
C PRO A 257 15.91 -21.27 -21.71
N TYR A 258 17.04 -21.83 -21.32
CA TYR A 258 17.14 -23.17 -20.77
C TYR A 258 16.81 -23.14 -19.27
N ASP A 259 15.93 -24.02 -18.79
CA ASP A 259 15.64 -24.11 -17.35
C ASP A 259 16.77 -24.88 -16.65
N LEU A 260 17.88 -24.16 -16.44
CA LEU A 260 19.06 -24.64 -15.74
C LEU A 260 18.75 -25.13 -14.32
N GLU A 261 17.67 -24.67 -13.67
CA GLU A 261 17.29 -25.10 -12.33
C GLU A 261 16.68 -26.50 -12.34
N ARG A 262 15.88 -26.83 -13.37
CA ARG A 262 15.12 -28.08 -13.45
C ARG A 262 15.80 -29.20 -14.23
N ASP A 263 16.58 -28.90 -15.28
CA ASP A 263 17.27 -29.94 -16.05
C ASP A 263 18.66 -30.27 -15.47
N LYS A 264 18.77 -31.47 -14.88
CA LYS A 264 20.03 -32.01 -14.32
C LYS A 264 20.95 -32.66 -15.37
N LYS A 265 20.49 -32.94 -16.58
CA LYS A 265 21.19 -33.73 -17.61
C LYS A 265 22.11 -32.86 -18.46
N PHE A 266 21.69 -31.65 -18.82
CA PHE A 266 22.40 -30.79 -19.78
C PHE A 266 23.43 -29.83 -19.18
N ARG A 267 23.41 -29.57 -17.87
CA ARG A 267 24.40 -28.69 -17.20
C ARG A 267 25.87 -29.09 -17.44
N ASN A 268 26.11 -30.35 -17.83
CA ASN A 268 27.43 -30.91 -18.10
C ASN A 268 28.10 -30.40 -19.39
N PHE A 269 27.42 -29.62 -20.24
CA PHE A 269 27.93 -29.28 -21.57
C PHE A 269 27.81 -27.79 -21.92
N TYR A 270 28.97 -27.15 -22.08
CA TYR A 270 29.20 -25.94 -22.90
C TYR A 270 28.63 -24.57 -22.50
N SER A 271 28.40 -24.31 -21.21
CA SER A 271 28.45 -22.90 -20.71
C SER A 271 29.28 -22.74 -19.43
N PHE A 272 29.62 -23.85 -18.78
CA PHE A 272 30.44 -23.85 -17.57
C PHE A 272 31.92 -23.58 -17.86
N ASP A 273 32.48 -24.26 -18.85
CA ASP A 273 33.88 -24.09 -19.27
C ASP A 273 34.13 -22.69 -19.86
N GLU A 274 33.13 -22.12 -20.54
CA GLU A 274 33.20 -20.76 -21.04
C GLU A 274 33.12 -19.73 -19.92
N LEU A 275 32.28 -19.93 -18.90
CA LEU A 275 32.25 -19.08 -17.70
C LEU A 275 33.58 -19.15 -16.95
N LYS A 276 34.13 -20.37 -16.78
CA LYS A 276 35.43 -20.61 -16.17
C LYS A 276 36.53 -19.87 -16.95
N ARG A 277 36.60 -20.03 -18.28
CA ARG A 277 37.54 -19.32 -19.15
C ARG A 277 37.38 -17.80 -19.03
N SER A 278 36.15 -17.27 -19.09
CA SER A 278 35.89 -15.83 -18.95
C SER A 278 36.38 -15.28 -17.61
N ILE A 279 36.20 -16.02 -16.51
CA ILE A 279 36.68 -15.63 -15.18
C ILE A 279 38.20 -15.76 -15.07
N GLU A 280 38.81 -16.80 -15.65
CA GLU A 280 40.27 -16.93 -15.72
C GLU A 280 40.92 -15.80 -16.53
N GLU A 281 40.32 -15.41 -17.65
CA GLU A 281 40.75 -14.24 -18.42
C GLU A 281 40.61 -12.93 -17.64
N ILE A 282 39.51 -12.75 -16.88
CA ILE A 282 39.32 -11.57 -16.01
C ILE A 282 40.39 -11.54 -14.92
N ILE A 283 40.62 -12.65 -14.22
CA ILE A 283 41.67 -12.75 -13.19
C ILE A 283 43.03 -12.40 -13.80
N THR A 284 43.37 -12.95 -14.97
CA THR A 284 44.62 -12.67 -15.67
C THR A 284 44.77 -11.18 -16.00
N GLN A 285 43.71 -10.52 -16.47
CA GLN A 285 43.72 -9.08 -16.76
C GLN A 285 43.86 -8.23 -15.50
N LEU A 286 43.19 -8.59 -14.40
CA LEU A 286 43.30 -7.88 -13.13
C LEU A 286 44.66 -8.10 -12.45
N GLU A 287 45.22 -9.30 -12.52
CA GLU A 287 46.59 -9.60 -12.09
C GLU A 287 47.63 -8.78 -12.86
N GLU A 288 47.42 -8.56 -14.15
CA GLU A 288 48.31 -7.72 -14.95
C GLU A 288 48.27 -6.25 -14.48
N LEU A 289 47.08 -5.71 -14.19
CA LEU A 289 46.95 -4.38 -13.56
C LEU A 289 47.57 -4.35 -12.15
N SER A 290 47.45 -5.45 -11.38
CA SER A 290 48.06 -5.58 -10.06
C SER A 290 49.59 -5.55 -10.12
N ARG A 291 50.21 -6.18 -11.13
CA ARG A 291 51.67 -6.10 -11.35
C ARG A 291 52.13 -4.66 -11.64
N ILE A 292 51.35 -3.89 -12.39
CA ILE A 292 51.64 -2.45 -12.61
C ILE A 292 51.56 -1.69 -11.28
N ARG A 293 50.51 -1.90 -10.48
CA ARG A 293 50.37 -1.29 -9.14
C ARG A 293 51.56 -1.65 -8.23
N LEU A 294 51.97 -2.92 -8.21
CA LEU A 294 53.11 -3.39 -7.41
C LEU A 294 54.42 -2.71 -7.83
N ALA A 295 54.76 -2.73 -9.13
CA ALA A 295 55.97 -2.09 -9.65
C ALA A 295 56.03 -0.59 -9.33
N VAL A 296 54.89 0.11 -9.41
CA VAL A 296 54.79 1.52 -9.01
C VAL A 296 54.89 1.70 -7.50
N SER A 297 54.31 0.80 -6.70
CA SER A 297 54.43 0.85 -5.23
C SER A 297 55.84 0.59 -4.71
N GLU A 298 56.64 -0.19 -5.45
CA GLU A 298 58.04 -0.49 -5.13
C GLU A 298 58.99 0.64 -5.55
N LEU A 299 58.80 1.22 -6.75
CA LEU A 299 59.68 2.25 -7.32
C LEU A 299 59.28 3.70 -6.92
N TYR A 300 57.99 3.94 -6.68
CA TYR A 300 57.41 5.27 -6.41
C TYR A 300 56.50 5.23 -5.16
N ALA A 301 57.02 4.68 -4.05
CA ALA A 301 56.25 4.38 -2.84
C ALA A 301 55.57 5.58 -2.17
N ILE A 302 56.08 6.81 -2.38
CA ILE A 302 55.48 8.05 -1.84
C ILE A 302 54.28 8.45 -2.72
N ASP A 303 54.51 8.58 -4.02
CA ASP A 303 53.49 8.99 -5.00
C ASP A 303 52.34 7.97 -5.08
N PHE A 304 52.66 6.67 -4.94
CA PHE A 304 51.65 5.61 -4.85
C PHE A 304 50.76 5.75 -3.62
N LYS A 305 51.27 6.20 -2.46
CA LYS A 305 50.42 6.51 -1.30
C LYS A 305 49.51 7.70 -1.58
N GLU A 306 50.02 8.72 -2.25
CA GLU A 306 49.22 9.91 -2.60
C GLU A 306 48.11 9.60 -3.61
N ILE A 307 48.36 8.74 -4.61
CA ILE A 307 47.33 8.30 -5.58
C ILE A 307 46.17 7.59 -4.87
N ASN A 308 46.46 6.79 -3.85
CA ASN A 308 45.45 6.05 -3.08
C ASN A 308 44.82 6.86 -1.92
N ALA A 309 45.18 8.14 -1.73
CA ALA A 309 44.61 9.00 -0.69
C ALA A 309 43.14 9.34 -0.97
N VAL A 310 42.29 9.39 0.06
CA VAL A 310 40.83 9.56 -0.08
C VAL A 310 40.43 11.01 -0.38
N ASP A 311 41.30 11.95 -0.01
CA ASP A 311 41.13 13.40 -0.03
C ASP A 311 41.70 14.10 -1.28
N LYS A 312 42.49 13.40 -2.12
CA LYS A 312 42.93 13.95 -3.43
C LYS A 312 41.87 13.82 -4.51
N ASP A 313 41.66 14.89 -5.27
CA ASP A 313 40.79 14.92 -6.44
C ASP A 313 41.36 14.15 -7.65
N LEU A 314 40.50 13.92 -8.65
CA LEU A 314 40.84 13.12 -9.83
C LEU A 314 41.92 13.74 -10.73
N GLN A 315 41.96 15.07 -10.88
CA GLN A 315 42.95 15.74 -11.75
C GLN A 315 44.35 15.72 -11.11
N SER A 316 44.42 15.92 -9.79
CA SER A 316 45.65 15.73 -9.02
C SER A 316 46.19 14.31 -9.16
N LYS A 317 45.33 13.28 -9.04
CA LYS A 317 45.73 11.87 -9.22
C LYS A 317 46.21 11.59 -10.64
N LEU A 318 45.50 12.07 -11.67
CA LEU A 318 45.88 11.89 -13.07
C LEU A 318 47.23 12.56 -13.42
N SER A 319 47.55 13.70 -12.81
CA SER A 319 48.83 14.37 -13.00
C SER A 319 50.00 13.56 -12.45
N ILE A 320 49.88 13.07 -11.21
CA ILE A 320 50.90 12.21 -10.58
C ILE A 320 51.10 10.92 -11.40
N ILE A 321 49.99 10.25 -11.78
CA ILE A 321 50.02 9.06 -12.62
C ILE A 321 50.73 9.31 -13.96
N SER A 322 50.45 10.46 -14.61
CA SER A 322 51.06 10.82 -15.89
C SER A 322 52.54 11.15 -15.76
N GLN A 323 52.98 11.68 -14.62
CA GLN A 323 54.39 11.91 -14.32
C GLN A 323 55.14 10.57 -14.17
N ILE A 324 54.68 9.69 -13.27
CA ILE A 324 55.27 8.35 -13.05
C ILE A 324 55.32 7.56 -14.38
N PHE A 325 54.26 7.65 -15.20
CA PHE A 325 54.23 7.00 -16.50
C PHE A 325 55.37 7.48 -17.42
N ASN A 326 55.51 8.79 -17.60
CA ASN A 326 56.53 9.36 -18.49
C ASN A 326 57.96 9.17 -17.98
N GLU A 327 58.18 9.11 -16.66
CA GLU A 327 59.50 8.96 -16.05
C GLU A 327 60.02 7.51 -16.06
N GLY A 328 59.16 6.53 -15.75
CA GLY A 328 59.59 5.15 -15.49
C GLY A 328 58.99 4.05 -16.36
N PHE A 329 57.84 4.28 -17.00
CA PHE A 329 57.01 3.18 -17.51
C PHE A 329 56.53 3.32 -18.97
N LYS A 330 56.78 4.46 -19.62
CA LYS A 330 56.31 4.78 -20.97
C LYS A 330 56.73 3.78 -22.05
N GLU A 331 57.93 3.23 -21.94
CA GLU A 331 58.47 2.22 -22.87
C GLU A 331 58.06 0.78 -22.50
N ILE A 332 57.34 0.59 -21.38
CA ILE A 332 57.02 -0.72 -20.79
C ILE A 332 55.50 -1.01 -20.88
N TYR A 333 54.66 0.00 -20.67
CA TYR A 333 53.21 -0.14 -20.59
C TYR A 333 52.48 0.85 -21.50
N ASP A 334 51.28 0.45 -21.94
CA ASP A 334 50.32 1.35 -22.55
C ASP A 334 49.78 2.38 -21.54
N GLN A 335 49.59 3.63 -21.97
CA GLN A 335 49.19 4.74 -21.09
C GLN A 335 47.78 4.56 -20.50
N GLU A 336 46.81 4.11 -21.31
CA GLU A 336 45.44 3.90 -20.84
C GLU A 336 45.40 2.76 -19.81
N LYS A 337 46.13 1.68 -20.09
CA LYS A 337 46.30 0.53 -19.19
C LYS A 337 46.98 0.91 -17.88
N PHE A 338 48.02 1.74 -17.93
CA PHE A 338 48.75 2.21 -16.76
C PHE A 338 47.88 3.12 -15.87
N ILE A 339 47.17 4.08 -16.47
CA ILE A 339 46.20 4.93 -15.77
C ILE A 339 45.12 4.07 -15.09
N LYS A 340 44.58 3.09 -15.82
CA LYS A 340 43.54 2.19 -15.30
C LYS A 340 44.00 1.36 -14.10
N ALA A 341 45.24 0.90 -14.10
CA ALA A 341 45.83 0.17 -12.98
C ALA A 341 45.96 1.02 -11.70
N LEU A 342 46.39 2.29 -11.83
CA LEU A 342 46.65 3.14 -10.68
C LEU A 342 45.39 3.77 -10.08
N LEU A 343 44.41 4.16 -10.91
CA LEU A 343 43.15 4.75 -10.42
C LEU A 343 42.21 3.77 -9.72
N ASN A 344 42.26 2.47 -10.06
CA ASN A 344 41.28 1.48 -9.60
C ASN A 344 41.98 0.37 -8.79
N PRO A 345 41.72 0.23 -7.49
CA PRO A 345 42.18 -0.93 -6.71
C PRO A 345 41.61 -2.23 -7.28
N VAL A 346 42.45 -3.22 -7.53
CA VAL A 346 42.08 -4.49 -8.19
C VAL A 346 42.08 -5.70 -7.26
N GLU A 347 42.61 -5.56 -6.06
CA GLU A 347 42.96 -6.65 -5.16
C GLU A 347 41.70 -7.35 -4.61
N ASP A 348 40.68 -6.58 -4.22
CA ASP A 348 39.38 -7.11 -3.80
C ASP A 348 38.63 -7.77 -4.98
N ALA A 349 38.79 -7.25 -6.19
CA ALA A 349 38.20 -7.84 -7.39
C ALA A 349 38.86 -9.18 -7.72
N ILE A 350 40.20 -9.27 -7.73
CA ILE A 350 40.95 -10.52 -7.91
C ILE A 350 40.49 -11.56 -6.88
N ARG A 351 40.39 -11.18 -5.59
CA ARG A 351 39.90 -12.08 -4.52
C ARG A 351 38.48 -12.58 -4.82
N SER A 352 37.60 -11.70 -5.27
CA SER A 352 36.21 -12.03 -5.59
C SER A 352 36.08 -12.98 -6.78
N TYR A 353 36.71 -12.67 -7.92
CA TYR A 353 36.74 -13.56 -9.10
C TYR A 353 37.44 -14.89 -8.79
N THR A 354 38.51 -14.90 -7.99
CA THR A 354 39.20 -16.13 -7.57
C THR A 354 38.33 -17.00 -6.67
N ASN A 355 37.55 -16.42 -5.75
CA ASN A 355 36.57 -17.17 -4.97
C ASN A 355 35.52 -17.83 -5.88
N ILE A 356 34.99 -17.10 -6.88
CA ILE A 356 34.09 -17.70 -7.87
C ILE A 356 34.77 -18.82 -8.67
N LYS A 357 36.01 -18.60 -9.16
CA LYS A 357 36.80 -19.63 -9.86
C LYS A 357 36.94 -20.90 -9.02
N ASN A 358 37.33 -20.76 -7.75
CA ASN A 358 37.52 -21.90 -6.85
C ASN A 358 36.21 -22.66 -6.62
N LYS A 359 35.07 -21.96 -6.54
CA LYS A 359 33.75 -22.61 -6.48
C LYS A 359 33.42 -23.34 -7.77
N LEU A 360 33.74 -22.76 -8.93
CA LEU A 360 33.60 -23.40 -10.25
C LEU A 360 34.49 -24.65 -10.43
N GLU A 361 35.53 -24.88 -9.62
CA GLU A 361 36.24 -26.17 -9.65
C GLU A 361 35.39 -27.30 -9.02
N ASN A 362 34.47 -27.00 -8.10
CA ASN A 362 33.63 -28.01 -7.44
C ASN A 362 32.33 -28.28 -8.22
N ILE A 363 32.52 -28.83 -9.41
CA ILE A 363 31.47 -29.21 -10.36
C ILE A 363 30.41 -30.14 -9.72
N HIS A 364 30.81 -31.02 -8.81
CA HIS A 364 29.90 -31.99 -8.18
C HIS A 364 28.86 -31.30 -7.27
N ASP A 365 29.32 -30.45 -6.34
CA ASP A 365 28.43 -29.81 -5.37
C ASP A 365 27.53 -28.76 -6.03
N ILE A 366 28.01 -28.10 -7.11
CA ILE A 366 27.19 -27.23 -7.96
C ILE A 366 26.05 -28.02 -8.63
N PHE A 367 26.34 -29.21 -9.19
CA PHE A 367 25.31 -29.99 -9.88
C PHE A 367 24.31 -30.66 -8.93
N ALA A 368 24.79 -31.20 -7.81
CA ALA A 368 23.95 -31.78 -6.78
C ALA A 368 23.20 -30.73 -5.92
N ASN A 369 23.70 -29.48 -5.90
CA ASN A 369 23.26 -28.39 -5.02
C ASN A 369 23.30 -28.75 -3.53
N VAL A 370 24.38 -29.42 -3.11
CA VAL A 370 24.59 -29.83 -1.71
C VAL A 370 24.59 -28.57 -0.84
N GLY A 371 23.71 -28.50 0.17
CA GLY A 371 23.61 -27.34 1.07
C GLY A 371 23.31 -26.00 0.38
N GLY A 372 22.73 -25.98 -0.82
CA GLY A 372 22.45 -24.74 -1.56
C GLY A 372 23.66 -24.12 -2.28
N TYR A 373 24.75 -24.89 -2.45
CA TYR A 373 26.01 -24.41 -3.04
C TYR A 373 25.86 -23.69 -4.39
N ARG A 374 25.00 -24.21 -5.29
CA ARG A 374 24.74 -23.60 -6.60
C ARG A 374 24.01 -22.27 -6.47
N ASP A 375 23.04 -22.21 -5.57
CA ASP A 375 22.19 -21.02 -5.41
C ASP A 375 22.99 -19.88 -4.76
N ASN A 376 23.90 -20.22 -3.83
CA ASN A 376 24.92 -19.31 -3.31
C ASN A 376 25.89 -18.83 -4.39
N LEU A 377 26.40 -19.72 -5.25
CA LEU A 377 27.28 -19.36 -6.36
C LEU A 377 26.59 -18.41 -7.38
N ILE A 378 25.32 -18.66 -7.71
CA ILE A 378 24.51 -17.79 -8.57
C ILE A 378 24.32 -16.42 -7.91
N SER A 379 24.02 -16.37 -6.61
CA SER A 379 23.87 -15.13 -5.84
C SER A 379 25.15 -14.30 -5.81
N GLU A 380 26.32 -14.94 -5.63
CA GLU A 380 27.62 -14.26 -5.65
C GLU A 380 27.99 -13.77 -7.05
N LEU A 381 27.75 -14.57 -8.10
CA LEU A 381 27.89 -14.14 -9.50
C LEU A 381 27.00 -12.93 -9.84
N GLN A 382 25.73 -12.95 -9.42
CA GLN A 382 24.79 -11.84 -9.63
C GLN A 382 25.24 -10.58 -8.87
N THR A 383 25.65 -10.72 -7.60
CA THR A 383 26.17 -9.61 -6.79
C THR A 383 27.40 -8.98 -7.44
N LEU A 384 28.30 -9.82 -7.96
CA LEU A 384 29.50 -9.40 -8.66
C LEU A 384 29.18 -8.70 -9.99
N ILE A 385 28.24 -9.22 -10.80
CA ILE A 385 27.82 -8.63 -12.09
C ILE A 385 27.12 -7.27 -11.89
N LEU A 386 26.34 -7.12 -10.82
CA LEU A 386 25.62 -5.88 -10.51
C LEU A 386 26.53 -4.76 -10.00
N ASN A 387 27.77 -5.05 -9.60
CA ASN A 387 28.69 -4.05 -9.08
C ASN A 387 29.10 -3.02 -10.16
N GLN A 388 28.69 -1.76 -9.95
CA GLN A 388 28.95 -0.64 -10.86
C GLN A 388 30.28 0.07 -10.59
N GLN A 389 31.06 -0.37 -9.59
CA GLN A 389 32.38 0.20 -9.30
C GLN A 389 33.44 -0.40 -10.24
N GLU A 390 34.39 0.41 -10.71
CA GLU A 390 35.59 -0.14 -11.33
C GLU A 390 36.49 -0.81 -10.26
N PRO A 391 37.19 -1.91 -10.58
CA PRO A 391 37.36 -2.52 -11.90
C PRO A 391 36.25 -3.51 -12.31
N TYR A 392 35.26 -3.77 -11.43
CA TYR A 392 34.19 -4.75 -11.71
C TYR A 392 33.37 -4.34 -12.93
N LEU A 393 33.01 -3.06 -13.05
CA LEU A 393 32.26 -2.53 -14.20
C LEU A 393 32.92 -2.86 -15.55
N SER A 394 34.24 -2.66 -15.68
CA SER A 394 34.97 -3.04 -16.88
C SER A 394 35.10 -4.56 -17.05
N ALA A 395 35.43 -5.30 -15.99
CA ALA A 395 35.65 -6.74 -16.05
C ALA A 395 34.37 -7.52 -16.39
N ASN A 396 33.22 -7.10 -15.82
CA ASN A 396 31.91 -7.71 -16.03
C ASN A 396 31.40 -7.61 -17.46
N LYS A 397 31.98 -6.77 -18.32
CA LYS A 397 31.68 -6.76 -19.76
C LYS A 397 31.96 -8.12 -20.41
N LYS A 398 32.90 -8.93 -19.88
CA LYS A 398 33.15 -10.31 -20.33
C LYS A 398 32.14 -11.34 -19.79
N LEU A 399 31.34 -11.00 -18.78
CA LEU A 399 30.36 -11.89 -18.15
C LEU A 399 28.92 -11.66 -18.64
N SER A 400 28.69 -10.75 -19.59
CA SER A 400 27.36 -10.32 -20.04
C SER A 400 26.55 -11.37 -20.83
N GLY A 401 26.95 -12.64 -20.80
CA GLY A 401 26.19 -13.80 -21.29
C GLY A 401 25.68 -14.73 -20.18
N TYR A 402 26.11 -14.54 -18.92
CA TYR A 402 25.83 -15.45 -17.81
C TYR A 402 24.78 -14.88 -16.85
N TYR A 403 23.50 -15.09 -17.18
CA TYR A 403 22.39 -14.68 -16.33
C TYR A 403 21.67 -15.90 -15.73
N GLY A 404 21.84 -16.10 -14.42
CA GLY A 404 21.00 -17.00 -13.65
C GLY A 404 19.60 -16.42 -13.49
N LYS A 405 18.56 -17.24 -13.65
CA LYS A 405 17.17 -16.87 -13.45
C LYS A 405 16.96 -16.34 -12.03
N LYS A 406 16.58 -15.07 -11.90
CA LYS A 406 16.09 -14.53 -10.62
C LYS A 406 14.56 -14.56 -10.61
N ALA A 407 13.97 -15.32 -9.70
CA ALA A 407 12.55 -15.21 -9.40
C ALA A 407 12.29 -13.87 -8.69
N LEU A 408 11.69 -12.90 -9.40
CA LEU A 408 11.35 -11.60 -8.83
C LEU A 408 10.18 -11.71 -7.85
N LEU A 409 10.44 -11.42 -6.59
CA LEU A 409 9.37 -11.25 -5.60
C LEU A 409 8.53 -10.02 -5.94
N ALA A 410 7.24 -10.01 -5.57
CA ALA A 410 6.35 -8.88 -5.83
C ALA A 410 6.87 -7.57 -5.22
N SER A 411 7.49 -7.66 -4.03
CA SER A 411 8.17 -6.54 -3.38
C SER A 411 9.33 -5.97 -4.22
N GLU A 412 10.17 -6.82 -4.82
CA GLU A 412 11.26 -6.37 -5.70
C GLU A 412 10.73 -5.70 -6.98
N GLY A 413 9.65 -6.24 -7.54
CA GLY A 413 8.97 -5.61 -8.68
C GLY A 413 8.43 -4.21 -8.35
N PHE A 414 7.88 -4.01 -7.16
CA PHE A 414 7.51 -2.68 -6.67
C PHE A 414 8.73 -1.76 -6.49
N HIS A 415 9.83 -2.25 -5.92
CA HIS A 415 11.05 -1.44 -5.74
C HIS A 415 11.62 -0.95 -7.08
N LEU A 416 11.68 -1.82 -8.09
CA LEU A 416 12.15 -1.47 -9.44
C LEU A 416 11.20 -0.46 -10.12
N ALA A 417 9.90 -0.60 -9.92
CA ALA A 417 8.91 0.37 -10.41
C ALA A 417 9.06 1.74 -9.72
N TYR A 418 9.28 1.76 -8.40
CA TYR A 418 9.56 2.99 -7.64
C TYR A 418 10.88 3.65 -8.07
N GLN A 419 11.95 2.88 -8.29
CA GLN A 419 13.20 3.38 -8.86
C GLN A 419 13.02 3.94 -10.29
N ALA A 420 12.11 3.37 -11.08
CA ALA A 420 11.78 3.90 -12.41
C ALA A 420 10.99 5.23 -12.30
N ASN A 421 10.08 5.36 -11.35
CA ASN A 421 9.39 6.62 -11.06
C ASN A 421 10.34 7.72 -10.52
N ARG A 422 11.31 7.39 -9.66
CA ARG A 422 12.37 8.35 -9.23
C ARG A 422 13.21 8.89 -10.38
N ARG A 423 13.29 8.16 -11.50
CA ARG A 423 14.01 8.54 -12.74
C ARG A 423 13.11 9.15 -13.81
N ASP A 424 11.83 9.38 -13.52
CA ASP A 424 10.89 9.97 -14.48
C ASP A 424 11.25 11.45 -14.73
N PRO A 425 11.62 11.83 -15.97
CA PRO A 425 12.02 13.20 -16.28
C PRO A 425 10.88 14.21 -16.23
N ILE A 426 9.61 13.77 -16.25
CA ILE A 426 8.44 14.65 -16.16
C ILE A 426 8.24 15.16 -14.73
N LYS A 427 8.54 14.33 -13.73
CA LYS A 427 8.23 14.63 -12.33
C LYS A 427 8.88 15.93 -11.81
N PRO A 428 10.17 16.23 -12.08
CA PRO A 428 10.79 17.48 -11.66
C PRO A 428 10.02 18.75 -12.08
N ASP A 429 9.45 18.77 -13.28
CA ASP A 429 8.69 19.93 -13.77
C ASP A 429 7.33 20.07 -13.08
N VAL A 430 6.69 18.95 -12.72
CA VAL A 430 5.45 18.95 -11.92
C VAL A 430 5.71 19.58 -10.55
N ILE A 431 6.75 19.12 -9.84
CA ILE A 431 7.15 19.67 -8.54
C ILE A 431 7.53 21.15 -8.66
N LYS A 432 8.24 21.54 -9.73
CA LYS A 432 8.54 22.95 -10.02
C LYS A 432 7.28 23.78 -10.21
N SER A 433 6.27 23.27 -10.92
CA SER A 433 4.99 23.98 -11.11
C SER A 433 4.21 24.14 -9.80
N MET A 434 4.23 23.15 -8.90
CA MET A 434 3.66 23.23 -7.55
C MET A 434 4.38 24.31 -6.71
N ILE A 435 5.71 24.38 -6.76
CA ILE A 435 6.48 25.42 -6.06
C ILE A 435 6.17 26.83 -6.61
N VAL A 436 5.92 26.94 -7.92
CA VAL A 436 5.53 28.22 -8.55
C VAL A 436 4.14 28.67 -8.11
N SER A 437 3.16 27.77 -7.97
CA SER A 437 1.81 28.14 -7.49
C SER A 437 1.76 28.56 -6.02
N MET A 438 2.80 28.26 -5.23
CA MET A 438 2.93 28.67 -3.83
C MET A 438 3.53 30.07 -3.65
N GLN A 439 3.90 30.76 -4.73
CA GLN A 439 4.53 32.07 -4.65
C GLN A 439 3.52 33.18 -4.28
N PRO A 440 3.91 34.19 -3.47
CA PRO A 440 5.22 34.35 -2.85
C PRO A 440 5.41 33.45 -1.62
N ILE A 441 6.56 32.78 -1.52
CA ILE A 441 6.92 31.95 -0.36
C ILE A 441 7.46 32.84 0.77
N GLU A 442 6.77 32.81 1.90
CA GLU A 442 7.12 33.45 3.18
C GLU A 442 7.69 32.42 4.18
N GLU A 443 8.23 32.89 5.31
CA GLU A 443 8.88 32.04 6.33
C GLU A 443 7.95 30.95 6.91
N ASP A 444 6.65 31.23 7.02
CA ASP A 444 5.62 30.30 7.46
C ASP A 444 4.78 29.80 6.27
N THR A 445 5.48 29.36 5.22
CA THR A 445 4.87 28.59 4.13
C THR A 445 5.03 27.10 4.40
N HIS A 446 3.93 26.40 4.54
CA HIS A 446 3.90 24.97 4.87
C HIS A 446 3.20 24.16 3.79
N LEU A 447 3.63 22.90 3.63
CA LEU A 447 3.01 21.91 2.74
C LEU A 447 2.74 20.64 3.55
N ASP A 448 1.48 20.28 3.73
CA ASP A 448 1.07 18.98 4.30
C ASP A 448 0.81 17.99 3.15
N ILE A 449 1.62 16.91 3.11
CA ILE A 449 1.51 15.87 2.09
C ILE A 449 0.81 14.66 2.72
N HIS A 450 -0.38 14.32 2.23
CA HIS A 450 -1.18 13.21 2.74
C HIS A 450 -0.76 11.89 2.08
N ILE A 451 -0.47 10.90 2.91
CA ILE A 451 0.06 9.60 2.48
C ILE A 451 -0.69 8.45 3.13
N ARG A 452 -1.37 7.68 2.27
CA ARG A 452 -1.96 6.37 2.54
C ARG A 452 -1.36 5.33 1.60
N PRO A 453 -0.25 4.67 1.94
CA PRO A 453 0.30 3.62 1.11
C PRO A 453 -0.68 2.43 1.03
N PRO A 454 -0.75 1.67 -0.08
CA PRO A 454 -0.29 2.03 -1.42
C PRO A 454 -1.24 3.01 -2.13
N ASP A 455 -2.44 3.27 -1.57
CA ASP A 455 -3.60 3.81 -2.27
C ASP A 455 -3.46 5.26 -2.77
N CYS A 456 -2.81 6.15 -2.03
CA CYS A 456 -2.47 7.50 -2.50
C CYS A 456 -1.32 7.51 -3.53
N GLY A 457 -0.66 6.38 -3.75
CA GLY A 457 0.51 6.26 -4.61
C GLY A 457 1.84 6.72 -3.96
N VAL A 458 2.88 6.64 -4.78
CA VAL A 458 4.30 6.74 -4.37
C VAL A 458 4.99 7.93 -5.06
N PHE A 459 4.19 8.95 -5.39
CA PHE A 459 4.54 10.01 -6.34
C PHE A 459 5.63 10.96 -5.82
N ILE A 460 5.44 11.48 -4.61
CA ILE A 460 6.41 12.34 -3.93
C ILE A 460 7.56 11.48 -3.42
N THR A 461 8.80 11.84 -3.74
CA THR A 461 9.98 11.13 -3.22
C THR A 461 10.78 12.05 -2.29
N PRO A 462 11.72 11.53 -1.50
CA PRO A 462 12.52 12.36 -0.58
C PRO A 462 13.22 13.52 -1.31
N GLU A 463 13.64 13.30 -2.57
CA GLU A 463 14.25 14.32 -3.42
C GLU A 463 13.27 15.46 -3.78
N ASP A 464 11.96 15.19 -3.81
CA ASP A 464 10.96 16.22 -4.07
C ASP A 464 10.64 17.01 -2.79
N ILE A 465 10.62 16.35 -1.62
CA ILE A 465 10.57 17.03 -0.31
C ILE A 465 11.76 17.98 -0.16
N MET A 466 12.97 17.55 -0.55
CA MET A 466 14.16 18.42 -0.55
C MET A 466 13.95 19.67 -1.42
N LYS A 467 13.36 19.57 -2.62
CA LYS A 467 13.10 20.74 -3.48
C LYS A 467 12.10 21.73 -2.86
N PHE A 468 11.07 21.23 -2.17
CA PHE A 468 10.16 22.11 -1.41
C PHE A 468 10.92 22.83 -0.29
N GLN A 469 11.80 22.13 0.44
CA GLN A 469 12.63 22.70 1.51
C GLN A 469 13.69 23.70 0.98
N GLU A 470 14.31 23.43 -0.18
CA GLU A 470 15.21 24.35 -0.89
C GLU A 470 14.48 25.64 -1.30
N ALA A 471 13.21 25.54 -1.68
CA ALA A 471 12.32 26.67 -1.92
C ALA A 471 11.83 27.36 -0.62
N LYS A 472 12.29 26.94 0.56
CA LYS A 472 11.90 27.40 1.92
C LYS A 472 10.50 27.01 2.39
N ILE A 473 9.90 25.96 1.83
CA ILE A 473 8.61 25.44 2.29
C ILE A 473 8.84 24.38 3.37
N LYS A 474 8.19 24.53 4.52
CA LYS A 474 8.21 23.56 5.63
C LYS A 474 7.26 22.40 5.30
N VAL A 475 7.76 21.17 5.21
CA VAL A 475 6.95 20.00 4.78
C VAL A 475 6.52 19.13 5.95
N ASN A 476 5.21 18.96 6.12
CA ASN A 476 4.58 17.97 6.99
C ASN A 476 4.17 16.72 6.18
N ILE A 477 4.14 15.56 6.83
CA ILE A 477 3.64 14.30 6.25
C ILE A 477 2.49 13.76 7.10
N THR A 478 1.30 13.66 6.53
CA THR A 478 0.15 13.03 7.19
C THR A 478 0.07 11.55 6.82
N ILE A 479 0.27 10.65 7.79
CA ILE A 479 0.19 9.20 7.60
C ILE A 479 -1.20 8.69 7.96
N HIS A 480 -1.96 8.28 6.94
CA HIS A 480 -3.31 7.74 7.13
C HIS A 480 -3.32 6.33 7.72
N GLU A 481 -2.51 5.40 7.20
CA GLU A 481 -2.53 3.98 7.61
C GLU A 481 -1.12 3.36 7.56
N TYR A 482 -0.41 3.34 8.70
CA TYR A 482 0.96 2.81 8.77
C TYR A 482 0.98 1.27 8.90
N LYS A 483 0.34 0.72 9.95
CA LYS A 483 0.45 -0.70 10.33
C LYS A 483 -0.15 -1.67 9.30
N GLN A 484 -1.15 -1.24 8.51
CA GLN A 484 -1.72 -2.06 7.41
C GLN A 484 -0.66 -2.47 6.37
N ASN A 485 0.35 -1.63 6.16
CA ASN A 485 1.38 -1.84 5.15
C ASN A 485 2.67 -2.47 5.70
N TYR A 486 2.72 -2.79 6.99
CA TYR A 486 3.92 -3.19 7.71
C TYR A 486 4.61 -4.46 7.14
N THR A 487 3.88 -5.29 6.40
CA THR A 487 4.42 -6.47 5.70
C THR A 487 5.05 -6.17 4.33
N ARG A 488 4.95 -4.94 3.81
CA ARG A 488 5.37 -4.55 2.45
C ARG A 488 6.71 -3.82 2.46
N ARG A 489 7.82 -4.56 2.42
CA ARG A 489 9.16 -4.04 2.80
C ARG A 489 9.58 -2.70 2.18
N TYR A 490 9.52 -2.59 0.86
CA TYR A 490 9.99 -1.37 0.17
C TYR A 490 8.97 -0.23 0.23
N LEU A 491 7.70 -0.53 0.47
CA LEU A 491 6.68 0.49 0.71
C LEU A 491 6.92 1.14 2.08
N GLN A 492 7.27 0.35 3.10
CA GLN A 492 7.64 0.88 4.41
C GLN A 492 8.97 1.63 4.40
N GLN A 493 9.99 1.10 3.70
CA GLN A 493 11.26 1.83 3.51
C GLN A 493 11.02 3.20 2.88
N TYR A 494 10.19 3.27 1.83
CA TYR A 494 9.75 4.53 1.21
C TYR A 494 9.07 5.47 2.21
N THR A 495 8.06 5.00 2.96
CA THR A 495 7.37 5.82 3.96
C THR A 495 8.35 6.38 4.99
N HIS A 496 9.30 5.56 5.46
CA HIS A 496 10.35 6.01 6.37
C HIS A 496 11.33 7.01 5.75
N ASP A 497 11.72 6.86 4.50
CA ASP A 497 12.60 7.83 3.83
C ASP A 497 11.91 9.20 3.67
N LEU A 498 10.60 9.24 3.42
CA LEU A 498 9.81 10.48 3.42
C LEU A 498 9.67 11.08 4.82
N MET A 499 9.24 10.29 5.81
CA MET A 499 9.13 10.73 7.20
C MET A 499 10.48 11.20 7.76
N ARG A 500 11.59 10.63 7.31
CA ARG A 500 12.95 11.07 7.65
C ARG A 500 13.28 12.43 7.06
N GLN A 501 12.91 12.70 5.81
CA GLN A 501 13.18 13.97 5.13
C GLN A 501 12.26 15.13 5.53
N ALA A 502 11.00 14.84 5.88
CA ALA A 502 10.02 15.87 6.26
C ALA A 502 10.39 16.64 7.55
N ASN A 503 9.88 17.86 7.68
CA ASN A 503 10.06 18.70 8.88
C ASN A 503 9.26 18.15 10.06
N SER A 504 8.03 17.71 9.80
CA SER A 504 7.13 17.09 10.79
C SER A 504 6.29 15.95 10.17
N VAL A 505 5.68 15.14 11.03
CA VAL A 505 4.86 13.98 10.65
C VAL A 505 3.67 13.89 11.60
N GLN A 506 2.46 13.61 11.09
CA GLN A 506 1.26 13.38 11.91
C GLN A 506 0.57 12.05 11.60
N PHE A 507 0.03 11.41 12.63
CA PHE A 507 -0.61 10.09 12.57
C PHE A 507 -2.02 10.13 13.15
N PHE A 508 -2.96 9.36 12.59
CA PHE A 508 -4.33 9.27 13.14
C PHE A 508 -4.48 8.33 14.34
N ASN A 509 -3.43 7.63 14.80
CA ASN A 509 -3.53 6.75 15.96
C ASN A 509 -2.16 6.55 16.61
N GLU A 510 -2.14 6.37 17.93
CA GLU A 510 -0.90 6.22 18.70
C GLU A 510 -0.20 4.91 18.34
N ALA A 511 -0.96 3.85 18.07
CA ALA A 511 -0.40 2.57 17.65
C ALA A 511 0.42 2.69 16.34
N ASP A 512 -0.06 3.41 15.33
CA ASP A 512 0.69 3.66 14.09
C ASP A 512 1.94 4.49 14.35
N ARG A 513 1.80 5.62 15.09
CA ARG A 513 2.93 6.50 15.47
C ARG A 513 4.02 5.72 16.19
N ASP A 514 3.66 4.96 17.22
CA ASP A 514 4.62 4.30 18.10
C ASP A 514 5.29 3.12 17.40
N ASN A 515 4.58 2.38 16.53
CA ASN A 515 5.20 1.36 15.67
C ASN A 515 6.17 1.98 14.65
N ALA A 516 5.89 3.18 14.13
CA ALA A 516 6.82 3.90 13.27
C ALA A 516 8.05 4.43 14.04
N ILE A 517 7.87 4.94 15.27
CA ILE A 517 8.98 5.37 16.14
C ILE A 517 9.89 4.18 16.48
N ILE A 518 9.30 3.03 16.82
CA ILE A 518 10.03 1.77 17.06
C ILE A 518 10.88 1.41 15.85
N ALA A 519 10.31 1.43 14.64
CA ALA A 519 11.01 1.13 13.41
C ALA A 519 12.17 2.11 13.11
N ALA A 520 11.92 3.42 13.26
CA ALA A 520 12.92 4.47 13.07
C ALA A 520 14.07 4.40 14.11
N THR A 521 13.77 3.99 15.35
CA THR A 521 14.76 3.85 16.43
C THR A 521 15.65 2.62 16.23
N TYR A 522 15.05 1.49 15.89
CA TYR A 522 15.77 0.22 15.80
C TYR A 522 16.35 -0.07 14.41
N GLY A 523 15.89 0.63 13.37
CA GLY A 523 16.36 0.48 12.00
C GLY A 523 15.80 -0.72 11.27
N ASP A 524 14.70 -1.30 11.76
CA ASP A 524 13.97 -2.36 11.07
C ASP A 524 12.46 -2.22 11.30
N CYS A 525 11.69 -2.46 10.24
CA CYS A 525 10.27 -2.83 10.25
C CYS A 525 9.86 -3.56 11.54
N ASP A 526 10.37 -4.79 11.68
CA ASP A 526 9.95 -5.76 12.68
C ASP A 526 10.92 -5.81 13.86
N LYS A 527 10.43 -5.49 15.07
CA LYS A 527 11.24 -5.57 16.30
C LYS A 527 11.84 -6.97 16.54
N ARG A 528 11.31 -8.04 15.93
CA ARG A 528 11.89 -9.39 16.00
C ARG A 528 13.20 -9.55 15.20
N ASN A 529 13.52 -8.62 14.29
CA ASN A 529 14.80 -8.57 13.58
C ASN A 529 15.94 -7.93 14.40
N THR A 530 15.63 -7.33 15.55
CA THR A 530 16.62 -6.60 16.35
C THR A 530 17.42 -7.54 17.25
N THR A 531 18.64 -7.12 17.60
CA THR A 531 19.52 -7.83 18.54
C THR A 531 19.24 -7.48 20.00
N GLU A 532 18.18 -6.71 20.29
CA GLU A 532 17.82 -6.37 21.67
C GLU A 532 17.15 -7.54 22.37
N SER A 533 17.35 -7.67 23.69
CA SER A 533 16.72 -8.70 24.52
C SER A 533 15.20 -8.80 24.31
N THR A 534 14.50 -7.66 24.20
CA THR A 534 13.05 -7.62 23.96
C THR A 534 12.65 -8.02 22.54
N GLY A 535 13.50 -7.78 21.53
CA GLY A 535 13.30 -8.24 20.15
C GLY A 535 13.57 -9.74 20.00
N VAL A 536 14.68 -10.21 20.58
CA VAL A 536 15.05 -11.63 20.67
C VAL A 536 13.97 -12.43 21.40
N ALA A 537 13.51 -11.99 22.58
CA ALA A 537 12.42 -12.64 23.29
C ALA A 537 11.12 -12.68 22.49
N LYS A 538 10.78 -11.58 21.77
CA LYS A 538 9.61 -11.55 20.88
C LYS A 538 9.75 -12.56 19.72
N LYS A 539 10.95 -12.67 19.12
CA LYS A 539 11.26 -13.64 18.06
C LYS A 539 11.09 -15.08 18.56
N ILE A 540 11.74 -15.42 19.67
CA ILE A 540 11.67 -16.75 20.31
C ILE A 540 10.22 -17.13 20.58
N ARG A 541 9.43 -16.23 21.17
CA ARG A 541 8.02 -16.44 21.50
C ARG A 541 7.10 -16.63 20.29
N GLU A 542 7.29 -15.85 19.22
CA GLU A 542 6.32 -15.78 18.12
C GLU A 542 6.65 -16.68 16.92
N VAL A 543 7.94 -16.87 16.61
CA VAL A 543 8.39 -17.62 15.43
C VAL A 543 9.44 -18.69 15.73
N GLY A 544 10.10 -18.63 16.90
CA GLY A 544 11.21 -19.49 17.28
C GLY A 544 12.58 -18.86 16.97
N GLU A 545 13.61 -19.25 17.72
CA GLU A 545 14.95 -18.70 17.62
C GLU A 545 15.58 -18.89 16.23
N ASP A 546 15.39 -20.08 15.64
CA ASP A 546 15.94 -20.48 14.34
C ASP A 546 15.22 -19.86 13.13
N TYR A 547 14.08 -19.17 13.33
CA TYR A 547 13.29 -18.67 12.21
C TYR A 547 13.99 -17.49 11.53
N THR A 548 14.32 -17.62 10.24
CA THR A 548 14.90 -16.53 9.45
C THR A 548 13.81 -15.54 9.05
N LEU A 549 13.83 -14.36 9.69
CA LEU A 549 12.97 -13.25 9.33
C LEU A 549 13.57 -12.45 8.16
N ASN A 550 12.70 -11.90 7.32
CA ASN A 550 13.09 -10.91 6.32
C ASN A 550 13.50 -9.62 7.05
N LYS A 551 14.66 -9.04 6.72
CA LYS A 551 15.05 -7.70 7.22
C LYS A 551 14.37 -6.59 6.41
N TYR A 552 14.02 -5.52 7.09
CA TYR A 552 13.32 -4.33 6.56
C TYR A 552 14.16 -3.08 6.90
N PRO A 553 15.35 -2.91 6.31
CA PRO A 553 16.30 -1.89 6.76
C PRO A 553 15.72 -0.48 6.64
N VAL A 554 15.52 0.15 7.79
CA VAL A 554 15.18 1.56 7.95
C VAL A 554 16.45 2.28 8.38
N ILE A 555 16.83 3.36 7.70
CA ILE A 555 17.90 4.23 8.19
C ILE A 555 17.42 4.83 9.51
N LYS A 556 18.22 4.75 10.58
CA LYS A 556 17.81 5.26 11.89
C LYS A 556 17.70 6.78 11.88
N TYR A 557 16.65 7.33 12.51
CA TYR A 557 16.46 8.76 12.72
C TYR A 557 15.52 9.01 13.91
N ASP A 558 15.55 10.22 14.47
CA ASP A 558 14.55 10.64 15.43
C ASP A 558 13.24 11.00 14.70
N LEU A 559 12.28 10.08 14.76
CA LEU A 559 10.90 10.36 14.39
C LEU A 559 10.13 10.99 15.56
N LYS A 560 10.46 10.63 16.81
CA LYS A 560 9.70 11.01 18.00
C LYS A 560 9.72 12.52 18.23
N GLY A 561 10.87 13.16 18.04
CA GLY A 561 11.03 14.62 18.17
C GLY A 561 10.25 15.46 17.16
N LYS A 562 9.60 14.84 16.15
CA LYS A 562 8.85 15.54 15.10
C LYS A 562 7.55 14.83 14.69
N SER A 563 7.07 13.89 15.51
CA SER A 563 5.84 13.13 15.26
C SER A 563 4.74 13.51 16.23
N GLY A 564 3.59 13.92 15.72
CA GLY A 564 2.39 14.14 16.53
C GLY A 564 1.20 13.31 16.07
N LEU A 565 0.03 13.68 16.59
CA LEU A 565 -1.24 13.04 16.28
C LEU A 565 -2.13 14.01 15.50
N THR A 566 -3.11 13.44 14.78
CA THR A 566 -4.23 14.19 14.24
C THR A 566 -5.52 13.35 14.30
N VAL A 567 -6.63 13.94 13.90
CA VAL A 567 -7.98 13.40 13.97
C VAL A 567 -8.67 13.64 12.62
N ALA A 568 -9.38 12.64 12.08
CA ALA A 568 -10.20 12.85 10.91
C ALA A 568 -11.45 13.62 11.33
N SER A 569 -11.53 14.88 10.94
CA SER A 569 -12.70 15.71 11.15
C SER A 569 -13.74 15.48 10.05
N GLN A 570 -14.97 15.89 10.31
CA GLN A 570 -16.02 15.99 9.30
C GLN A 570 -16.71 17.33 9.44
N LYS A 571 -17.17 17.88 8.31
CA LYS A 571 -18.22 18.89 8.36
C LYS A 571 -19.46 18.19 8.90
N LEU A 572 -19.79 18.47 10.16
CA LEU A 572 -21.07 18.10 10.73
C LEU A 572 -22.14 18.78 9.87
N SER A 573 -22.93 18.00 9.12
CA SER A 573 -23.95 18.51 8.21
C SER A 573 -25.02 19.34 8.93
N THR A 574 -25.18 19.06 10.22
CA THR A 574 -25.96 19.79 11.22
C THR A 574 -25.22 19.66 12.56
N ALA A 575 -25.45 20.57 13.51
CA ALA A 575 -25.10 20.30 14.91
C ALA A 575 -25.79 18.98 15.37
N PRO A 576 -25.20 18.21 16.30
CA PRO A 576 -25.85 17.01 16.81
C PRO A 576 -27.17 17.36 17.51
N ASP A 577 -28.21 16.58 17.26
CA ASP A 577 -29.52 16.78 17.90
C ASP A 577 -29.38 16.65 19.43
N HIS A 578 -30.26 17.28 20.21
CA HIS A 578 -30.22 17.15 21.66
C HIS A 578 -30.39 15.68 22.08
N PRO A 579 -29.65 15.15 23.08
CA PRO A 579 -29.67 13.72 23.42
C PRO A 579 -31.07 13.12 23.64
N LEU A 580 -32.02 13.91 24.17
CA LEU A 580 -33.41 13.46 24.35
C LEU A 580 -34.12 13.18 23.02
N ASP A 581 -33.87 13.99 21.99
CA ASP A 581 -34.50 13.84 20.67
C ASP A 581 -33.98 12.57 19.99
N VAL A 582 -32.67 12.32 20.12
CA VAL A 582 -32.03 11.07 19.67
C VAL A 582 -32.61 9.85 20.41
N VAL A 583 -32.76 9.92 21.73
CA VAL A 583 -33.39 8.86 22.55
C VAL A 583 -34.86 8.62 22.16
N ALA A 584 -35.57 9.64 21.68
CA ALA A 584 -36.95 9.56 21.22
C ALA A 584 -37.11 8.98 19.81
N LYS A 585 -36.03 8.86 19.01
CA LYS A 585 -36.07 8.23 17.69
C LYS A 585 -36.54 6.76 17.77
N LYS A 586 -37.10 6.27 16.68
CA LYS A 586 -37.50 4.85 16.56
C LYS A 586 -36.26 3.94 16.67
N PRO A 587 -36.38 2.71 17.19
CA PRO A 587 -35.26 1.77 17.35
C PRO A 587 -34.79 1.15 16.01
N ASN A 588 -34.84 1.92 14.92
CA ASN A 588 -34.34 1.51 13.61
C ASN A 588 -32.81 1.50 13.58
N ILE A 589 -32.25 0.62 12.75
CA ILE A 589 -30.83 0.29 12.68
C ILE A 589 -30.29 0.67 11.31
N LEU A 590 -29.37 1.63 11.22
CA LEU A 590 -28.74 2.05 9.96
C LEU A 590 -27.45 1.26 9.67
N SER A 591 -27.24 0.86 8.41
CA SER A 591 -25.92 0.47 7.87
C SER A 591 -25.79 1.04 6.45
N PHE A 592 -24.68 1.71 6.12
CA PHE A 592 -24.62 2.58 4.93
C PHE A 592 -23.30 2.52 4.12
N GLY A 593 -23.05 3.41 3.16
CA GLY A 593 -21.76 3.46 2.43
C GLY A 593 -21.53 2.27 1.48
N THR A 594 -20.30 1.77 1.32
CA THR A 594 -20.01 0.76 0.28
C THR A 594 -20.52 -0.64 0.61
N ILE A 595 -21.51 -1.14 -0.14
CA ILE A 595 -22.07 -2.50 0.00
C ILE A 595 -21.09 -3.52 -0.60
N ARG A 596 -20.30 -4.16 0.26
CA ARG A 596 -19.37 -5.25 -0.06
C ARG A 596 -19.04 -6.07 1.20
N PRO A 597 -18.53 -7.31 1.05
CA PRO A 597 -18.27 -8.18 2.19
C PRO A 597 -17.37 -7.60 3.29
N GLY A 598 -17.76 -7.86 4.54
CA GLY A 598 -17.11 -7.53 5.80
C GLY A 598 -17.23 -6.07 6.24
N LYS A 599 -18.14 -5.28 5.65
CA LYS A 599 -18.42 -3.88 6.03
C LYS A 599 -19.66 -3.69 6.91
N GLY A 600 -20.20 -4.76 7.49
CA GLY A 600 -21.37 -4.72 8.38
C GLY A 600 -22.70 -4.88 7.67
N PHE A 601 -22.71 -5.17 6.38
CA PHE A 601 -23.94 -5.39 5.60
C PHE A 601 -24.49 -6.81 5.80
N GLU A 602 -23.61 -7.79 5.98
CA GLU A 602 -23.99 -9.16 6.33
C GLU A 602 -24.55 -9.25 7.75
N GLU A 603 -23.92 -8.55 8.70
CA GLU A 603 -24.44 -8.38 10.05
C GLU A 603 -25.82 -7.71 10.04
N ALA A 604 -26.00 -6.64 9.26
CA ALA A 604 -27.27 -5.94 9.16
C ALA A 604 -28.36 -6.77 8.44
N LEU A 605 -28.01 -7.52 7.38
CA LEU A 605 -28.91 -8.48 6.73
C LEU A 605 -29.38 -9.56 7.72
N LYS A 606 -28.45 -10.13 8.51
CA LYS A 606 -28.79 -11.10 9.56
C LYS A 606 -29.61 -10.49 10.70
N LEU A 607 -29.35 -9.24 11.08
CA LEU A 607 -30.21 -8.52 12.04
C LEU A 607 -31.65 -8.46 11.53
N ALA A 608 -31.89 -8.13 10.26
CA ALA A 608 -33.25 -8.12 9.69
C ALA A 608 -33.91 -9.51 9.68
N GLN A 609 -33.14 -10.57 9.44
CA GLN A 609 -33.63 -11.96 9.49
C GLN A 609 -33.98 -12.37 10.94
N LEU A 610 -33.16 -11.99 11.91
CA LEU A 610 -33.43 -12.24 13.34
C LEU A 610 -34.62 -11.45 13.85
N VAL A 611 -34.76 -10.17 13.46
CA VAL A 611 -35.95 -9.36 13.78
C VAL A 611 -37.21 -9.99 13.21
N LYS A 612 -37.22 -10.39 11.93
CA LYS A 612 -38.35 -11.11 11.31
C LYS A 612 -38.70 -12.39 12.06
N LYS A 613 -37.70 -13.19 12.45
CA LYS A 613 -37.87 -14.44 13.21
C LYS A 613 -38.42 -14.20 14.61
N ASN A 614 -37.98 -13.13 15.28
CA ASN A 614 -38.25 -12.86 16.69
C ASN A 614 -39.34 -11.79 16.91
N ALA A 615 -40.01 -11.32 15.85
CA ALA A 615 -40.96 -10.19 15.85
C ALA A 615 -41.96 -10.23 17.01
N SER A 616 -42.71 -11.33 17.17
CA SER A 616 -43.72 -11.50 18.24
C SER A 616 -43.15 -11.68 19.66
N SER A 617 -41.83 -11.79 19.80
CA SER A 617 -41.11 -11.74 21.09
C SER A 617 -40.67 -10.32 21.40
N ILE A 618 -40.13 -9.62 20.39
CA ILE A 618 -39.72 -8.21 20.45
C ILE A 618 -40.91 -7.31 20.79
N GLU A 619 -42.04 -7.50 20.10
CA GLU A 619 -43.29 -6.75 20.30
C GLU A 619 -43.86 -6.83 21.73
N LYS A 620 -43.53 -7.89 22.48
CA LYS A 620 -43.94 -8.05 23.89
C LYS A 620 -43.03 -7.34 24.88
N LYS A 621 -41.81 -6.98 24.45
CA LYS A 621 -40.78 -6.35 25.28
C LYS A 621 -40.70 -4.85 25.03
N ILE A 622 -40.82 -4.43 23.77
CA ILE A 622 -40.61 -3.04 23.34
C ILE A 622 -41.73 -2.61 22.37
N PRO A 623 -42.16 -1.33 22.40
CA PRO A 623 -43.38 -0.88 21.73
C PRO A 623 -43.27 -0.79 20.19
N GLN A 624 -42.06 -0.88 19.63
CA GLN A 624 -41.82 -0.83 18.19
C GLN A 624 -40.75 -1.84 17.80
N ILE A 625 -41.06 -2.69 16.81
CA ILE A 625 -40.11 -3.64 16.26
C ILE A 625 -39.08 -2.88 15.40
N PRO A 626 -37.76 -3.08 15.58
CA PRO A 626 -36.72 -2.43 14.79
C PRO A 626 -36.88 -2.66 13.28
N ILE A 627 -36.56 -1.65 12.46
CA ILE A 627 -36.38 -1.81 11.01
C ILE A 627 -34.90 -1.58 10.68
N VAL A 628 -34.29 -2.49 9.93
CA VAL A 628 -32.91 -2.36 9.45
C VAL A 628 -32.90 -1.62 8.12
N LYS A 629 -32.17 -0.51 8.03
CA LYS A 629 -32.04 0.31 6.83
C LYS A 629 -30.65 0.15 6.22
N LEU A 630 -30.58 -0.33 4.98
CA LEU A 630 -29.33 -0.56 4.24
C LEU A 630 -29.19 0.47 3.11
N ALA A 631 -28.18 1.35 3.19
CA ALA A 631 -28.11 2.54 2.35
C ALA A 631 -26.74 2.76 1.69
N GLY A 632 -26.52 2.34 0.45
CA GLY A 632 -25.14 2.22 -0.01
C GLY A 632 -24.83 1.99 -1.49
N ASP A 633 -23.57 2.25 -1.85
CA ASP A 633 -23.00 2.03 -3.19
C ASP A 633 -22.80 0.52 -3.43
N PRO A 634 -23.52 -0.09 -4.38
CA PRO A 634 -23.52 -1.53 -4.61
C PRO A 634 -22.26 -1.99 -5.36
N GLN A 635 -21.24 -2.43 -4.60
CA GLN A 635 -19.97 -2.89 -5.16
C GLN A 635 -19.88 -4.41 -5.32
N ASP A 636 -20.67 -5.17 -4.56
CA ASP A 636 -20.76 -6.63 -4.63
C ASP A 636 -22.13 -7.10 -5.15
N LYS A 637 -22.14 -7.97 -6.16
CA LYS A 637 -23.38 -8.45 -6.79
C LYS A 637 -24.12 -9.46 -5.91
N GLU A 638 -23.39 -10.38 -5.29
CA GLU A 638 -23.97 -11.53 -4.58
C GLU A 638 -24.61 -11.07 -3.27
N LEU A 639 -23.92 -10.20 -2.53
CA LEU A 639 -24.45 -9.56 -1.33
C LEU A 639 -25.66 -8.68 -1.63
N MET A 640 -25.63 -7.89 -2.71
CA MET A 640 -26.77 -7.04 -3.09
C MET A 640 -27.99 -7.87 -3.50
N GLN A 641 -27.78 -8.98 -4.24
CA GLN A 641 -28.84 -9.93 -4.57
C GLN A 641 -29.49 -10.48 -3.30
N GLN A 642 -28.69 -11.00 -2.35
CA GLN A 642 -29.18 -11.56 -1.07
C GLN A 642 -30.01 -10.54 -0.27
N ILE A 643 -29.55 -9.30 -0.20
CA ILE A 643 -30.24 -8.20 0.49
C ILE A 643 -31.63 -7.94 -0.12
N ILE A 644 -31.73 -7.87 -1.45
CA ILE A 644 -32.99 -7.58 -2.15
C ILE A 644 -33.93 -8.78 -2.11
N GLU A 645 -33.41 -10.00 -2.27
CA GLU A 645 -34.20 -11.23 -2.15
C GLU A 645 -34.76 -11.43 -0.73
N GLU A 646 -34.05 -11.00 0.32
CA GLU A 646 -34.60 -11.01 1.68
C GLU A 646 -35.81 -10.07 1.81
N ARG A 647 -35.76 -8.84 1.25
CA ARG A 647 -36.92 -7.93 1.31
C ARG A 647 -38.10 -8.40 0.46
N PHE A 648 -37.88 -8.75 -0.81
CA PHE A 648 -38.95 -8.93 -1.80
C PHE A 648 -39.21 -10.38 -2.21
N GLY A 649 -38.34 -11.33 -1.86
CA GLY A 649 -38.42 -12.72 -2.27
C GLY A 649 -37.82 -12.99 -3.66
N SER A 650 -37.12 -14.12 -3.80
CA SER A 650 -36.38 -14.50 -5.02
C SER A 650 -37.26 -14.60 -6.28
N ILE A 651 -38.55 -14.94 -6.15
CA ILE A 651 -39.49 -15.02 -7.28
C ILE A 651 -39.75 -13.64 -7.89
N ALA A 652 -39.97 -12.61 -7.06
CA ALA A 652 -40.25 -11.25 -7.52
C ALA A 652 -39.00 -10.64 -8.17
N VAL A 653 -37.83 -10.83 -7.55
CA VAL A 653 -36.53 -10.41 -8.08
C VAL A 653 -36.23 -11.11 -9.41
N GLY A 654 -36.32 -12.44 -9.47
CA GLY A 654 -36.09 -13.21 -10.70
C GLY A 654 -37.03 -12.80 -11.85
N THR A 655 -38.26 -12.40 -11.55
CA THR A 655 -39.24 -11.90 -12.54
C THR A 655 -38.85 -10.54 -13.12
N TYR A 656 -38.25 -9.64 -12.34
CA TYR A 656 -37.65 -8.42 -12.88
C TYR A 656 -36.42 -8.75 -13.72
N GLN A 657 -35.54 -9.60 -13.20
CA GLN A 657 -34.24 -9.91 -13.81
C GLN A 657 -34.32 -10.71 -15.12
N SER A 658 -35.43 -11.42 -15.38
CA SER A 658 -35.68 -12.08 -16.67
C SER A 658 -35.95 -11.10 -17.82
N THR A 659 -36.42 -9.89 -17.51
CA THR A 659 -36.64 -8.80 -18.49
C THR A 659 -35.51 -7.76 -18.47
N HIS A 660 -34.88 -7.56 -17.31
CA HIS A 660 -33.79 -6.61 -17.09
C HIS A 660 -32.58 -7.32 -16.47
N ALA A 661 -31.78 -7.97 -17.33
CA ALA A 661 -30.64 -8.78 -16.90
C ALA A 661 -29.48 -7.93 -16.37
N TYR A 662 -28.85 -8.37 -15.27
CA TYR A 662 -27.61 -7.78 -14.75
C TYR A 662 -26.40 -8.19 -15.60
N GLU A 663 -25.68 -7.22 -16.19
CA GLU A 663 -24.45 -7.52 -16.93
C GLU A 663 -23.19 -7.33 -16.06
N SER A 664 -22.26 -8.30 -16.12
CA SER A 664 -20.98 -8.24 -15.40
C SER A 664 -20.02 -7.14 -15.87
N ARG A 665 -20.33 -6.46 -16.98
CA ARG A 665 -19.53 -5.38 -17.58
C ARG A 665 -20.00 -3.96 -17.22
N PHE A 666 -21.05 -3.82 -16.39
CA PHE A 666 -21.56 -2.51 -15.97
C PHE A 666 -20.49 -1.67 -15.25
N THR A 667 -20.42 -0.39 -15.61
CA THR A 667 -19.66 0.64 -14.88
C THR A 667 -20.27 0.91 -13.50
N ASN A 668 -19.57 1.64 -12.63
CA ASN A 668 -20.07 1.97 -11.28
C ASN A 668 -21.42 2.72 -11.31
N SER A 669 -21.64 3.63 -12.28
CA SER A 669 -22.94 4.28 -12.43
C SER A 669 -24.02 3.28 -12.83
N GLN A 670 -23.80 2.54 -13.92
CA GLN A 670 -24.77 1.55 -14.41
C GLN A 670 -25.14 0.49 -13.36
N ARG A 671 -24.20 0.12 -12.47
CA ARG A 671 -24.50 -0.75 -11.32
C ARG A 671 -25.42 -0.07 -10.31
N ARG A 672 -25.18 1.20 -9.94
CA ARG A 672 -26.11 1.97 -9.08
C ARG A 672 -27.49 2.08 -9.70
N ASP A 673 -27.54 2.51 -10.97
CA ASP A 673 -28.78 2.78 -11.70
C ASP A 673 -29.64 1.50 -11.78
N TYR A 674 -29.03 0.36 -12.15
CA TYR A 674 -29.68 -0.94 -12.18
C TYR A 674 -30.34 -1.33 -10.84
N TRP A 675 -29.60 -1.23 -9.73
CA TRP A 675 -30.13 -1.62 -8.43
C TRP A 675 -31.16 -0.62 -7.91
N LYS A 676 -31.01 0.69 -8.18
CA LYS A 676 -32.03 1.72 -7.92
C LYS A 676 -33.33 1.41 -8.63
N ASP A 677 -33.26 1.14 -9.93
CA ASP A 677 -34.44 0.85 -10.76
C ASP A 677 -35.17 -0.41 -10.31
N LEU A 678 -34.43 -1.48 -9.98
CA LEU A 678 -34.99 -2.73 -9.47
C LEU A 678 -35.72 -2.51 -8.12
N VAL A 679 -35.08 -1.83 -7.17
CA VAL A 679 -35.71 -1.55 -5.86
C VAL A 679 -36.90 -0.60 -5.98
N ARG A 680 -36.83 0.40 -6.88
CA ARG A 680 -37.95 1.31 -7.18
C ARG A 680 -39.15 0.53 -7.73
N GLU A 681 -38.95 -0.32 -8.73
CA GLU A 681 -40.03 -1.10 -9.34
C GLU A 681 -40.64 -2.12 -8.37
N LEU A 682 -39.83 -2.81 -7.56
CA LEU A 682 -40.38 -3.75 -6.57
C LEU A 682 -41.11 -3.04 -5.43
N ASN A 683 -40.65 -1.87 -4.96
CA ASN A 683 -41.41 -1.04 -4.02
C ASN A 683 -42.71 -0.49 -4.65
N ARG A 684 -42.70 -0.15 -5.95
CA ARG A 684 -43.91 0.25 -6.68
C ARG A 684 -44.97 -0.85 -6.62
N LYS A 685 -44.60 -2.11 -6.88
CA LYS A 685 -45.52 -3.26 -6.79
C LYS A 685 -46.05 -3.51 -5.37
N VAL A 686 -45.24 -3.27 -4.35
CA VAL A 686 -45.69 -3.37 -2.95
C VAL A 686 -46.74 -2.29 -2.63
N ASN A 687 -46.51 -1.06 -3.08
CA ASN A 687 -47.36 0.10 -2.76
C ASN A 687 -48.64 0.19 -3.62
N GLU A 688 -48.55 -0.12 -4.92
CA GLU A 688 -49.64 0.04 -5.90
C GLU A 688 -50.41 -1.27 -6.16
N GLU A 689 -49.69 -2.40 -6.21
CA GLU A 689 -50.25 -3.72 -6.56
C GLU A 689 -50.51 -4.59 -5.32
N GLY A 690 -50.19 -4.09 -4.12
CA GLY A 690 -50.39 -4.79 -2.84
C GLY A 690 -49.49 -6.01 -2.63
N ALA A 691 -48.35 -6.07 -3.31
CA ALA A 691 -47.44 -7.22 -3.21
C ALA A 691 -46.88 -7.38 -1.78
N ILE A 692 -46.95 -8.60 -1.24
CA ILE A 692 -46.49 -8.90 0.12
C ILE A 692 -44.95 -8.96 0.16
N LEU A 693 -44.35 -8.19 1.07
CA LEU A 693 -42.92 -8.26 1.35
C LEU A 693 -42.54 -9.61 1.98
N ASN A 694 -41.44 -10.23 1.51
CA ASN A 694 -40.87 -11.39 2.19
C ASN A 694 -40.33 -11.00 3.57
N ASN A 695 -39.73 -9.82 3.72
CA ASN A 695 -39.30 -9.30 5.01
C ASN A 695 -39.64 -7.80 5.13
N PRO A 696 -40.61 -7.43 6.00
CA PRO A 696 -41.00 -6.03 6.20
C PRO A 696 -40.02 -5.24 7.10
N TYR A 697 -39.09 -5.92 7.79
CA TYR A 697 -38.16 -5.31 8.76
C TYR A 697 -36.80 -4.93 8.16
N ILE A 698 -36.71 -4.87 6.82
CA ILE A 698 -35.53 -4.43 6.08
C ILE A 698 -35.92 -3.42 5.00
N GLU A 699 -35.34 -2.22 5.04
CA GLU A 699 -35.44 -1.20 4.00
C GLU A 699 -34.12 -1.10 3.24
N ILE A 700 -34.19 -0.86 1.92
CA ILE A 700 -33.04 -0.90 1.02
C ILE A 700 -33.01 0.38 0.19
N TYR A 701 -31.87 1.06 0.21
CA TYR A 701 -31.59 2.29 -0.52
C TYR A 701 -30.28 2.10 -1.31
N PRO A 702 -30.35 1.58 -2.55
CA PRO A 702 -29.18 1.44 -3.40
C PRO A 702 -28.73 2.85 -3.81
N TRP A 703 -27.61 3.31 -3.27
CA TRP A 703 -27.09 4.68 -3.37
C TRP A 703 -28.02 5.78 -2.84
N CYS A 704 -27.48 6.64 -1.96
CA CYS A 704 -28.16 7.79 -1.40
C CYS A 704 -27.39 9.08 -1.71
N GLU A 705 -28.12 10.13 -2.06
CA GLU A 705 -27.62 11.50 -2.01
C GLU A 705 -27.44 11.97 -0.56
N ALA A 706 -26.69 13.05 -0.35
CA ALA A 706 -26.32 13.50 1.00
C ALA A 706 -27.54 13.83 1.89
N HIS A 707 -28.61 14.38 1.31
CA HIS A 707 -29.84 14.68 2.04
C HIS A 707 -30.63 13.40 2.38
N GLU A 708 -30.74 12.44 1.45
CA GLU A 708 -31.37 11.13 1.71
C GLU A 708 -30.66 10.39 2.86
N LEU A 709 -29.32 10.49 2.94
CA LEU A 709 -28.57 9.91 4.06
C LEU A 709 -28.84 10.66 5.39
N LEU A 710 -29.04 11.98 5.37
CA LEU A 710 -29.41 12.75 6.56
C LEU A 710 -30.81 12.37 7.07
N ASP A 711 -31.79 12.21 6.17
CA ASP A 711 -33.13 11.74 6.52
C ASP A 711 -33.10 10.32 7.13
N LEU A 712 -32.25 9.44 6.57
CA LEU A 712 -32.01 8.11 7.13
C LEU A 712 -31.41 8.15 8.52
N LYS A 713 -30.40 9.01 8.75
CA LYS A 713 -29.81 9.28 10.07
C LYS A 713 -30.84 9.78 11.06
N GLN A 714 -31.76 10.67 10.65
CA GLN A 714 -32.84 11.16 11.51
C GLN A 714 -33.90 10.08 11.81
N SER A 715 -34.08 9.10 10.92
CA SER A 715 -35.04 8.02 11.10
C SER A 715 -34.57 6.84 11.99
N CYS A 716 -33.33 6.87 12.49
CA CYS A 716 -32.68 5.77 13.22
C CYS A 716 -32.07 6.20 14.55
N LYS A 717 -32.11 5.31 15.56
CA LYS A 717 -31.42 5.45 16.86
C LYS A 717 -30.12 4.64 16.91
N TYR A 718 -30.07 3.54 16.16
CA TYR A 718 -28.98 2.56 16.19
C TYR A 718 -28.24 2.52 14.86
N VAL A 719 -26.95 2.16 14.91
CA VAL A 719 -26.09 2.08 13.74
C VAL A 719 -25.21 0.84 13.82
N CYS A 720 -25.22 -0.01 12.79
CA CYS A 720 -24.43 -1.24 12.73
C CYS A 720 -23.25 -1.08 11.74
N ARG A 721 -22.02 -0.97 12.25
CA ARG A 721 -20.83 -0.59 11.48
C ARG A 721 -19.59 -1.38 11.83
N MET A 722 -19.30 -2.43 11.05
CA MET A 722 -18.05 -3.19 11.19
C MET A 722 -16.94 -2.53 10.39
N ASP A 723 -16.04 -1.80 11.06
CA ASP A 723 -14.77 -1.39 10.45
C ASP A 723 -13.66 -2.39 10.73
N ASP A 724 -12.84 -2.68 9.72
CA ASP A 724 -11.78 -3.68 9.76
C ASP A 724 -10.70 -3.39 10.80
N MET A 725 -10.53 -2.12 11.14
CA MET A 725 -9.55 -1.61 12.09
C MET A 725 -10.19 -1.21 13.45
N GLY A 726 -11.52 -1.27 13.54
CA GLY A 726 -12.32 -0.87 14.71
C GLY A 726 -12.42 0.65 14.89
N MET A 727 -12.69 1.09 16.12
CA MET A 727 -12.81 2.52 16.44
C MET A 727 -11.43 3.19 16.58
N ARG A 728 -11.19 4.26 15.82
CA ARG A 728 -9.89 4.97 15.75
C ARG A 728 -10.10 6.37 15.18
N ASN A 729 -9.11 7.25 15.30
CA ASN A 729 -9.32 8.66 14.94
C ASN A 729 -9.48 8.94 13.44
N ASN A 730 -9.32 7.94 12.56
CA ASN A 730 -9.70 8.00 11.13
C ASN A 730 -10.80 7.01 10.72
N GLY A 731 -11.62 6.54 11.68
CA GLY A 731 -12.79 5.70 11.41
C GLY A 731 -13.97 6.48 10.82
N SER A 732 -13.80 7.11 9.65
CA SER A 732 -14.75 8.10 9.09
C SER A 732 -16.21 7.64 9.05
N ALA A 733 -16.47 6.37 8.70
CA ALA A 733 -17.83 5.80 8.65
C ALA A 733 -18.49 5.55 10.02
N ILE A 734 -17.72 5.60 11.12
CA ILE A 734 -18.20 5.59 12.51
C ILE A 734 -18.33 7.03 13.02
N ILE A 735 -17.33 7.87 12.76
CA ILE A 735 -17.32 9.30 13.13
C ILE A 735 -18.56 10.02 12.57
N SER A 736 -18.93 9.73 11.31
CA SER A 736 -20.08 10.33 10.61
C SER A 736 -21.46 10.01 11.20
N VAL A 737 -21.53 9.19 12.24
CA VAL A 737 -22.78 8.71 12.85
C VAL A 737 -22.77 8.72 14.38
N LEU A 738 -21.78 9.35 15.02
CA LEU A 738 -21.79 9.60 16.47
C LEU A 738 -22.91 10.57 16.91
N ASP A 739 -23.48 11.31 15.96
CA ASP A 739 -24.67 12.15 16.12
C ASP A 739 -26.01 11.37 15.99
N VAL A 740 -26.00 10.19 15.36
CA VAL A 740 -27.21 9.34 15.18
C VAL A 740 -27.62 8.65 16.47
N GLY A 741 -26.65 8.29 17.31
CA GLY A 741 -26.86 7.65 18.59
C GLY A 741 -25.96 6.45 18.82
N VAL A 742 -26.54 5.28 19.11
CA VAL A 742 -25.80 4.11 19.58
C VAL A 742 -25.16 3.35 18.41
N VAL A 743 -23.84 3.39 18.31
CA VAL A 743 -23.08 2.73 17.23
C VAL A 743 -22.46 1.41 17.69
N TYR A 744 -22.75 0.33 16.97
CA TYR A 744 -22.17 -1.00 17.14
C TYR A 744 -21.04 -1.25 16.12
N THR A 745 -19.89 -1.69 16.60
CA THR A 745 -18.71 -2.02 15.78
C THR A 745 -17.92 -3.20 16.37
N LYS A 746 -16.73 -3.49 15.83
CA LYS A 746 -15.81 -4.52 16.32
C LYS A 746 -14.51 -3.90 16.82
N PHE A 747 -13.93 -4.47 17.89
CA PHE A 747 -12.56 -4.20 18.28
C PHE A 747 -11.59 -4.72 17.20
N GLY A 748 -10.84 -3.83 16.55
CA GLY A 748 -9.89 -4.14 15.49
C GLY A 748 -8.41 -4.12 15.95
N SER A 749 -7.49 -4.05 14.99
CA SER A 749 -6.05 -4.21 15.24
C SER A 749 -5.29 -2.92 15.62
N VAL A 750 -5.94 -1.76 15.51
CA VAL A 750 -5.44 -0.41 15.85
C VAL A 750 -6.53 0.44 16.50
N THR A 751 -7.45 -0.20 17.22
CA THR A 751 -8.41 0.52 18.07
C THR A 751 -7.65 1.13 19.24
N ASP A 752 -7.70 2.45 19.42
CA ASP A 752 -6.99 3.13 20.50
C ASP A 752 -7.62 2.81 21.88
N ASP A 753 -6.79 2.72 22.92
CA ASP A 753 -7.22 2.39 24.29
C ASP A 753 -8.20 3.42 24.91
N ILE A 754 -8.33 4.62 24.32
CA ILE A 754 -9.35 5.59 24.72
C ILE A 754 -10.77 5.15 24.36
N PHE A 755 -10.94 4.20 23.42
CA PHE A 755 -12.23 3.69 22.95
C PHE A 755 -12.61 2.31 23.53
N ILE A 756 -11.69 1.63 24.23
CA ILE A 756 -12.01 0.35 24.86
C ILE A 756 -12.72 0.55 26.20
N LYS A 757 -13.40 -0.48 26.70
CA LYS A 757 -14.12 -0.43 27.98
C LYS A 757 -13.19 -0.01 29.12
N GLY A 758 -13.47 1.14 29.74
CA GLY A 758 -12.64 1.76 30.78
C GLY A 758 -11.77 2.93 30.30
N GLY A 759 -11.61 3.12 28.98
CA GLY A 759 -10.98 4.31 28.39
C GLY A 759 -11.91 5.53 28.40
N LYS A 760 -11.35 6.73 28.16
CA LYS A 760 -12.05 8.03 28.26
C LYS A 760 -13.40 8.06 27.53
N TYR A 761 -13.48 7.43 26.36
CA TYR A 761 -14.67 7.38 25.52
C TYR A 761 -15.20 5.94 25.32
N GLY A 762 -14.86 5.02 26.24
CA GLY A 762 -15.22 3.59 26.14
C GLY A 762 -16.72 3.28 26.21
N ASN A 763 -17.56 4.27 26.49
CA ASN A 763 -19.03 4.18 26.50
C ASN A 763 -19.71 4.83 25.28
N ALA A 764 -18.95 5.51 24.42
CA ALA A 764 -19.45 6.23 23.25
C ALA A 764 -19.88 5.31 22.10
N VAL A 765 -19.25 4.13 21.99
CA VAL A 765 -19.52 3.13 20.95
C VAL A 765 -19.41 1.72 21.53
N ASP A 766 -20.21 0.78 21.02
CA ASP A 766 -20.13 -0.63 21.42
C ASP A 766 -19.18 -1.39 20.47
N ILE A 767 -17.92 -1.55 20.88
CA ILE A 767 -16.90 -2.29 20.13
C ILE A 767 -16.89 -3.81 20.39
N GLY A 768 -17.66 -4.30 21.36
CA GLY A 768 -17.62 -5.68 21.87
C GLY A 768 -16.42 -6.03 22.77
N GLU A 769 -16.48 -7.21 23.41
CA GLU A 769 -15.44 -7.68 24.37
C GLU A 769 -14.16 -8.17 23.67
N TYR A 770 -14.28 -8.82 22.51
CA TYR A 770 -13.17 -9.56 21.89
C TYR A 770 -12.62 -8.87 20.64
N ARG A 771 -11.30 -8.72 20.57
CA ARG A 771 -10.57 -8.30 19.37
C ARG A 771 -10.84 -9.28 18.21
N TYR A 772 -11.31 -8.76 17.08
CA TYR A 772 -11.86 -9.50 15.93
C TYR A 772 -13.15 -10.29 16.20
N GLY A 773 -13.84 -10.05 17.33
CA GLY A 773 -15.13 -10.65 17.68
C GLY A 773 -15.13 -12.18 17.61
N LYS A 774 -16.03 -12.80 16.84
CA LYS A 774 -16.14 -14.28 16.72
C LYS A 774 -14.90 -14.96 16.15
N PHE A 775 -14.02 -14.21 15.51
CA PHE A 775 -12.76 -14.73 14.96
C PHE A 775 -11.60 -14.67 15.97
N SER A 776 -11.80 -14.05 17.14
CA SER A 776 -10.84 -14.00 18.24
C SER A 776 -10.37 -15.39 18.66
N LEU A 777 -9.05 -15.60 18.75
CA LEU A 777 -8.50 -16.83 19.33
C LEU A 777 -8.90 -16.97 20.80
N LEU A 778 -8.87 -15.88 21.58
CA LEU A 778 -9.27 -15.87 22.98
C LEU A 778 -10.73 -16.30 23.19
N LYS A 779 -11.65 -15.88 22.30
CA LYS A 779 -13.05 -16.36 22.35
C LYS A 779 -13.12 -17.85 22.04
N LYS A 780 -12.52 -18.30 20.94
CA LYS A 780 -12.51 -19.71 20.53
C LYS A 780 -11.82 -20.64 21.53
N GLU A 781 -10.79 -20.15 22.23
CA GLU A 781 -10.10 -20.86 23.31
C GLU A 781 -11.03 -21.04 24.51
N LYS A 782 -11.70 -19.97 24.98
CA LYS A 782 -12.74 -20.05 26.03
C LYS A 782 -13.88 -21.00 25.64
N ASP A 783 -14.39 -20.87 24.41
CA ASP A 783 -15.48 -21.71 23.89
C ASP A 783 -15.04 -23.19 23.81
N PHE A 784 -13.84 -23.47 23.30
CA PHE A 784 -13.28 -24.83 23.26
C PHE A 784 -13.08 -25.42 24.66
N ILE A 785 -12.51 -24.67 25.61
CA ILE A 785 -12.34 -25.13 26.99
C ILE A 785 -13.70 -25.47 27.63
N LYS A 786 -14.74 -24.67 27.35
CA LYS A 786 -16.09 -24.89 27.86
C LYS A 786 -16.77 -26.13 27.25
N GLU A 787 -16.52 -26.42 25.98
CA GLU A 787 -17.06 -27.61 25.29
C GLU A 787 -16.22 -28.88 25.54
N HIS A 788 -14.92 -28.73 25.83
CA HIS A 788 -13.92 -29.78 25.91
C HIS A 788 -13.03 -29.65 27.17
N ASP A 789 -13.65 -29.57 28.35
CA ASP A 789 -13.07 -29.33 29.69
C ASP A 789 -11.85 -30.21 30.09
N LYS A 790 -11.51 -31.24 29.30
CA LYS A 790 -10.38 -32.15 29.53
C LYS A 790 -9.48 -32.39 28.31
N ASP A 791 -9.82 -31.87 27.14
CA ASP A 791 -8.98 -32.07 25.94
C ASP A 791 -7.89 -30.99 25.88
N PRO A 792 -6.64 -31.35 25.52
CA PRO A 792 -5.59 -30.35 25.33
C PRO A 792 -5.92 -29.45 24.14
N LEU A 793 -5.75 -28.13 24.31
CA LEU A 793 -6.01 -27.14 23.27
C LEU A 793 -5.37 -27.54 21.93
N PRO A 794 -6.17 -27.70 20.85
CA PRO A 794 -5.66 -28.07 19.54
C PRO A 794 -4.57 -27.12 19.04
N LYS A 795 -3.53 -27.67 18.40
CA LYS A 795 -2.42 -26.86 17.84
C LYS A 795 -2.86 -25.78 16.83
N TRP A 796 -4.05 -25.90 16.23
CA TRP A 796 -4.65 -24.90 15.34
C TRP A 796 -5.31 -23.73 16.08
N LEU A 797 -5.66 -23.87 17.36
CA LEU A 797 -6.05 -22.74 18.24
C LEU A 797 -4.82 -22.03 18.80
N ILE A 798 -3.74 -22.78 19.07
CA ILE A 798 -2.47 -22.26 19.62
C ILE A 798 -1.69 -21.39 18.60
N LYS A 799 -1.89 -21.59 17.29
CA LYS A 799 -1.21 -20.81 16.23
C LYS A 799 -2.19 -20.08 15.31
N ASN A 800 -2.28 -18.75 15.49
CA ASN A 800 -1.85 -17.74 14.50
C ASN A 800 -2.34 -16.34 14.98
N PRO A 801 -1.64 -15.67 15.92
CA PRO A 801 -2.24 -14.57 16.70
C PRO A 801 -2.66 -13.32 15.92
N ASP A 802 -1.89 -12.91 14.90
CA ASP A 802 -2.08 -11.62 14.23
C ASP A 802 -1.39 -11.59 12.85
N SER A 803 -2.15 -11.79 11.75
CA SER A 803 -1.70 -11.38 10.40
C SER A 803 -2.80 -11.24 9.35
N ALA A 804 -3.97 -11.85 9.57
CA ALA A 804 -5.11 -11.70 8.69
C ALA A 804 -5.89 -10.40 9.02
N TYR A 805 -5.51 -9.27 8.40
CA TYR A 805 -6.34 -8.05 8.28
C TYR A 805 -7.62 -8.28 7.43
N LYS A 806 -8.30 -9.41 7.64
CA LYS A 806 -9.34 -9.88 6.73
C LYS A 806 -10.71 -9.34 7.12
N ARG A 807 -11.37 -8.78 6.11
CA ARG A 807 -12.81 -8.51 6.09
C ARG A 807 -13.55 -9.84 6.18
N LEU A 808 -13.84 -10.29 7.40
CA LEU A 808 -14.60 -11.51 7.62
C LEU A 808 -16.05 -11.14 8.00
N PRO A 809 -17.05 -11.62 7.26
CA PRO A 809 -18.46 -11.40 7.57
C PRO A 809 -18.79 -11.86 8.99
N GLU A 810 -19.76 -11.19 9.61
CA GLU A 810 -20.28 -11.53 10.95
C GLU A 810 -19.19 -11.50 12.03
N SER A 811 -18.32 -10.49 11.99
CA SER A 811 -17.26 -10.33 12.99
C SER A 811 -17.84 -10.17 14.40
N ARG A 812 -18.91 -9.37 14.55
CA ARG A 812 -19.77 -9.37 15.75
C ARG A 812 -20.96 -10.28 15.48
N ASP A 813 -21.46 -10.96 16.50
CA ASP A 813 -22.67 -11.77 16.37
C ASP A 813 -23.90 -10.86 16.22
N PRO A 814 -24.71 -11.01 15.15
CA PRO A 814 -25.96 -10.27 15.00
C PRO A 814 -26.96 -10.52 16.14
N GLN A 815 -26.91 -11.68 16.79
CA GLN A 815 -27.76 -11.98 17.95
C GLN A 815 -27.35 -11.15 19.17
N ASP A 816 -26.04 -11.07 19.49
CA ASP A 816 -25.51 -10.21 20.57
C ASP A 816 -25.94 -8.74 20.38
N ILE A 817 -25.93 -8.25 19.14
CA ILE A 817 -26.34 -6.87 18.80
C ILE A 817 -27.84 -6.68 18.99
N LEU A 818 -28.67 -7.60 18.49
CA LEU A 818 -30.13 -7.53 18.64
C LEU A 818 -30.55 -7.59 20.12
N ASP A 819 -29.95 -8.48 20.90
CA ASP A 819 -30.24 -8.62 22.33
C ASP A 819 -29.81 -7.38 23.11
N SER A 820 -28.68 -6.75 22.74
CA SER A 820 -28.27 -5.45 23.29
C SER A 820 -29.28 -4.34 22.99
N ILE A 821 -29.77 -4.25 21.75
CA ILE A 821 -30.77 -3.25 21.34
C ILE A 821 -32.07 -3.43 22.13
N VAL A 822 -32.58 -4.66 22.21
CA VAL A 822 -33.82 -4.96 22.95
C VAL A 822 -33.66 -4.66 24.44
N ALA A 823 -32.55 -5.06 25.07
CA ALA A 823 -32.29 -4.78 26.48
C ALA A 823 -32.15 -3.27 26.78
N ARG A 824 -31.53 -2.49 25.87
CA ARG A 824 -31.41 -1.03 25.98
C ARG A 824 -32.75 -0.32 25.86
N GLU A 825 -33.63 -0.77 24.97
CA GLU A 825 -35.01 -0.26 24.88
C GLU A 825 -35.85 -0.66 26.10
N GLU A 826 -35.73 -1.89 26.61
CA GLU A 826 -36.36 -2.32 27.87
C GLU A 826 -35.89 -1.45 29.07
N ASN A 827 -34.58 -1.16 29.14
CA ASN A 827 -34.00 -0.23 30.11
C ASN A 827 -34.52 1.21 29.95
N GLN A 828 -34.66 1.68 28.71
CA GLN A 828 -35.20 3.01 28.40
C GLN A 828 -36.66 3.16 28.89
N LEU A 829 -37.49 2.13 28.71
CA LEU A 829 -38.87 2.09 29.22
C LEU A 829 -38.91 2.08 30.75
N ALA A 830 -38.07 1.26 31.39
CA ALA A 830 -37.94 1.21 32.85
C ALA A 830 -37.44 2.53 33.47
N CYS A 831 -36.67 3.32 32.71
CA CYS A 831 -36.20 4.65 33.11
C CYS A 831 -37.10 5.80 32.61
N SER A 832 -38.33 5.54 32.16
CA SER A 832 -39.18 6.57 31.52
C SER A 832 -39.45 7.81 32.39
N GLU A 833 -39.55 7.68 33.71
CA GLU A 833 -39.70 8.80 34.66
C GLU A 833 -38.43 9.69 34.75
N ASN A 834 -37.24 9.13 34.49
CA ASN A 834 -35.98 9.86 34.44
C ASN A 834 -35.09 9.29 33.35
N ILE A 835 -35.42 9.65 32.11
CA ILE A 835 -34.83 9.11 30.89
C ILE A 835 -33.29 9.30 30.82
N LYS A 836 -32.75 10.29 31.54
CA LYS A 836 -31.29 10.53 31.67
C LYS A 836 -30.54 9.37 32.32
N ASN A 837 -31.24 8.52 33.09
CA ASN A 837 -30.66 7.33 33.68
C ASN A 837 -30.54 6.14 32.72
N SER A 838 -31.21 6.18 31.56
CA SER A 838 -31.17 5.09 30.58
C SER A 838 -29.78 4.90 29.97
N GLU A 839 -29.45 3.66 29.60
CA GLU A 839 -28.20 3.33 28.90
C GLU A 839 -28.10 4.00 27.53
N ASN A 840 -29.23 4.13 26.82
CA ASN A 840 -29.28 4.88 25.56
C ASN A 840 -28.87 6.33 25.74
N TYR A 841 -29.48 7.06 26.68
CA TYR A 841 -29.13 8.46 26.94
C TYR A 841 -27.64 8.62 27.28
N LYS A 842 -27.11 7.76 28.16
CA LYS A 842 -25.70 7.79 28.58
C LYS A 842 -24.73 7.53 27.41
N THR A 843 -25.01 6.51 26.58
CA THR A 843 -24.19 6.24 25.39
C THR A 843 -24.27 7.39 24.38
N ILE A 844 -25.46 7.98 24.17
CA ILE A 844 -25.66 9.10 23.24
C ILE A 844 -24.88 10.35 23.70
N VAL A 845 -24.96 10.70 24.98
CA VAL A 845 -24.18 11.82 25.55
C VAL A 845 -22.68 11.61 25.38
N GLU A 846 -22.16 10.41 25.67
CA GLU A 846 -20.72 10.13 25.48
C GLU A 846 -20.31 10.08 23.99
N ALA A 847 -21.21 9.65 23.08
CA ALA A 847 -20.96 9.69 21.64
C ALA A 847 -20.89 11.13 21.09
N GLN A 848 -21.82 11.99 21.49
CA GLN A 848 -21.85 13.39 21.10
C GLN A 848 -20.71 14.18 21.75
N LYS A 849 -20.37 13.89 23.01
CA LYS A 849 -19.19 14.43 23.68
C LYS A 849 -17.90 14.05 22.96
N LEU A 850 -17.74 12.79 22.54
CA LEU A 850 -16.61 12.37 21.71
C LEU A 850 -16.57 13.12 20.37
N LEU A 851 -17.73 13.33 19.73
CA LEU A 851 -17.83 14.07 18.47
C LEU A 851 -17.38 15.54 18.63
N ILE A 852 -17.83 16.22 19.69
CA ILE A 852 -17.56 17.64 19.97
C ILE A 852 -16.15 17.85 20.56
N GLU A 853 -15.70 17.03 21.51
CA GLU A 853 -14.38 17.17 22.13
C GLU A 853 -13.24 16.75 21.19
N ARG A 854 -13.49 15.88 20.20
CA ARG A 854 -12.42 15.25 19.41
C ARG A 854 -12.54 15.44 17.91
N PHE A 855 -13.70 15.23 17.30
CA PHE A 855 -13.85 15.07 15.85
C PHE A 855 -14.27 16.34 15.07
N THR A 856 -14.05 17.52 15.65
CA THR A 856 -14.39 18.81 15.03
C THR A 856 -13.39 19.22 13.94
N LEU A 857 -13.84 20.08 13.02
CA LEU A 857 -12.97 20.72 12.03
C LEU A 857 -11.84 21.52 12.69
N LYS A 858 -12.17 22.26 13.77
CA LYS A 858 -11.21 23.02 14.58
C LYS A 858 -10.09 22.12 15.10
N ASN A 859 -10.40 20.99 15.75
CA ASN A 859 -9.37 20.09 16.30
C ASN A 859 -8.42 19.52 15.24
N ALA A 860 -8.90 19.22 14.02
CA ALA A 860 -8.01 18.77 12.95
C ALA A 860 -7.04 19.87 12.50
N VAL A 861 -7.50 21.13 12.49
CA VAL A 861 -6.67 22.30 12.19
C VAL A 861 -5.70 22.61 13.33
N ASP A 862 -6.17 22.59 14.58
CA ASP A 862 -5.36 22.82 15.78
C ASP A 862 -4.21 21.80 15.87
N HIS A 863 -4.49 20.51 15.64
CA HIS A 863 -3.45 19.48 15.55
C HIS A 863 -2.45 19.75 14.42
N LEU A 864 -2.90 20.16 13.23
CA LEU A 864 -1.96 20.50 12.14
C LEU A 864 -1.11 21.73 12.51
N LEU A 865 -1.70 22.79 13.08
CA LEU A 865 -0.98 23.97 13.56
C LEU A 865 0.08 23.60 14.61
N GLU A 866 -0.27 22.77 15.58
CA GLU A 866 0.66 22.23 16.58
C GLU A 866 1.79 21.43 15.91
N ASN A 867 1.45 20.50 15.01
CA ASN A 867 2.42 19.64 14.33
C ASN A 867 3.36 20.38 13.37
N VAL A 868 2.99 21.58 12.89
CA VAL A 868 3.88 22.42 12.05
C VAL A 868 4.60 23.53 12.82
N GLY A 869 4.46 23.59 14.15
CA GLY A 869 5.15 24.58 15.00
C GLY A 869 4.48 25.96 15.04
N LEU A 870 3.18 26.02 14.72
CA LEU A 870 2.34 27.22 14.74
C LEU A 870 1.31 27.20 15.89
N GLN A 871 1.57 26.42 16.96
CA GLN A 871 0.67 26.29 18.12
C GLN A 871 0.33 27.63 18.79
N ASP A 872 1.18 28.64 18.66
CA ASP A 872 0.99 29.96 19.24
C ASP A 872 -0.18 30.73 18.60
N LEU A 873 -0.66 30.28 17.43
CA LEU A 873 -1.82 30.82 16.73
C LEU A 873 -3.15 30.17 17.16
N ILE A 874 -3.11 29.07 17.91
CA ILE A 874 -4.31 28.31 18.27
C ILE A 874 -5.19 29.15 19.21
N ILE A 875 -6.40 29.44 18.76
CA ILE A 875 -7.38 30.17 19.57
C ILE A 875 -7.89 29.21 20.64
N LYS A 876 -7.57 29.52 21.91
CA LYS A 876 -8.14 28.85 23.08
C LYS A 876 -9.51 29.42 23.36
N GLU A 877 -10.54 28.66 23.03
CA GLU A 877 -11.90 28.94 23.50
C GLU A 877 -11.97 28.68 25.00
N ASN A 878 -12.66 29.56 25.73
CA ASN A 878 -13.24 29.14 26.99
C ASN A 878 -14.34 28.15 26.63
N ILE A 879 -14.14 26.88 27.00
CA ILE A 879 -15.18 25.86 26.85
C ILE A 879 -16.30 26.27 27.80
N ASP A 880 -17.42 26.75 27.27
CA ASP A 880 -18.65 26.83 28.04
C ASP A 880 -18.97 25.42 28.53
N GLU A 881 -19.05 25.24 29.86
CA GLU A 881 -19.29 23.95 30.50
C GLU A 881 -20.73 23.51 30.24
N LEU A 882 -20.93 22.96 29.03
CA LEU A 882 -22.22 22.77 28.36
C LEU A 882 -23.21 21.86 29.11
N PHE A 883 -22.78 21.25 30.23
CA PHE A 883 -23.58 20.40 31.10
C PHE A 883 -23.23 20.52 32.60
N GLU A 884 -22.91 21.71 33.12
CA GLU A 884 -23.15 21.94 34.56
C GLU A 884 -24.65 21.71 34.84
N THR A 885 -24.93 20.94 35.89
CA THR A 885 -26.30 20.55 36.25
C THR A 885 -27.03 21.70 36.92
N GLY A 886 -27.52 22.66 36.11
CA GLY A 886 -28.47 23.65 36.57
C GLY A 886 -29.71 22.98 37.17
N GLU A 887 -29.99 23.25 38.46
CA GLU A 887 -31.17 22.70 39.12
C GLU A 887 -32.45 23.13 38.35
N PRO A 888 -33.43 22.23 38.15
CA PRO A 888 -34.62 22.53 37.34
C PRO A 888 -35.43 23.76 37.81
N LEU A 889 -35.26 24.16 39.07
CA LEU A 889 -35.89 25.33 39.68
C LEU A 889 -35.36 26.66 39.13
N VAL A 890 -34.06 26.77 38.83
CA VAL A 890 -33.45 28.03 38.36
C VAL A 890 -33.85 28.34 36.91
N ALA A 891 -33.95 27.31 36.06
CA ALA A 891 -34.43 27.48 34.69
C ALA A 891 -35.91 27.88 34.61
N GLN A 892 -36.72 27.54 35.63
CA GLN A 892 -38.12 27.98 35.70
C GLN A 892 -38.28 29.39 36.26
N THR A 893 -37.42 29.85 37.19
CA THR A 893 -37.43 31.26 37.63
C THR A 893 -36.98 32.22 36.54
N ASN A 894 -35.92 31.89 35.78
CA ASN A 894 -35.40 32.80 34.75
C ASN A 894 -36.42 33.01 33.60
N ASN A 895 -37.14 31.96 33.21
CA ASN A 895 -38.24 32.07 32.23
C ASN A 895 -39.50 32.78 32.78
N LEU A 896 -39.63 32.94 34.09
CA LEU A 896 -40.68 33.75 34.72
C LEU A 896 -40.28 35.23 34.87
N GLU A 897 -38.98 35.53 34.96
CA GLU A 897 -38.47 36.91 34.94
C GLU A 897 -38.51 37.51 33.52
N GLU A 898 -38.16 36.77 32.48
CA GLU A 898 -38.28 37.24 31.07
C GLU A 898 -39.74 37.48 30.62
N LEU A 899 -40.73 36.93 31.33
CA LEU A 899 -42.15 37.22 31.13
C LEU A 899 -42.71 38.31 32.06
N ALA A 900 -41.90 38.83 32.99
CA ALA A 900 -42.25 39.97 33.85
C ALA A 900 -41.77 41.32 33.27
N GLU A 901 -40.80 41.34 32.36
CA GLU A 901 -40.29 42.56 31.71
C GLU A 901 -41.16 43.08 30.55
N ILE A 902 -42.45 43.29 30.81
CA ILE A 902 -43.23 44.32 30.13
C ILE A 902 -43.90 45.20 31.17
N LEU A 903 -43.37 46.42 31.37
CA LEU A 903 -44.09 47.69 31.59
C LEU A 903 -43.07 48.86 31.73
N PRO A 904 -43.48 50.14 31.52
CA PRO A 904 -42.61 51.22 30.99
C PRO A 904 -41.75 51.96 32.05
N PRO A 905 -40.79 52.81 31.62
CA PRO A 905 -39.58 53.09 32.41
C PRO A 905 -39.69 54.27 33.38
N LYS A 906 -38.88 54.23 34.48
CA LYS A 906 -38.13 55.38 35.05
C LYS A 906 -37.39 55.07 36.37
N ARG A 907 -36.13 55.56 36.46
CA ARG A 907 -35.40 56.04 37.69
C ARG A 907 -35.10 54.97 38.78
N HIS A 908 -34.09 55.07 39.65
CA HIS A 908 -32.84 55.84 39.73
C HIS A 908 -31.99 55.26 40.91
N TYR A 909 -30.66 55.39 40.83
CA TYR A 909 -29.70 55.57 41.94
C TYR A 909 -29.36 54.45 42.99
N LEU A 910 -28.03 54.27 43.16
CA LEU A 910 -27.26 53.94 44.39
C LEU A 910 -27.42 52.53 45.03
N SER A 911 -26.50 52.04 45.89
CA SER A 911 -25.01 51.96 45.87
C SER A 911 -24.52 51.16 47.10
N LYS A 912 -23.40 50.42 46.99
CA LYS A 912 -22.53 49.89 48.08
C LYS A 912 -23.15 48.96 49.15
N SER A 913 -22.55 47.77 49.36
CA SER A 913 -21.72 47.42 50.55
C SER A 913 -21.60 45.91 50.85
N CYS A 914 -20.38 45.41 51.10
CA CYS A 914 -20.09 44.26 52.00
C CYS A 914 -20.14 44.72 53.48
N PRO A 915 -20.09 43.87 54.55
CA PRO A 915 -19.47 42.52 54.62
C PRO A 915 -20.13 41.46 55.57
N ASP A 916 -19.44 40.31 55.70
CA ASP A 916 -19.36 39.32 56.82
C ASP A 916 -20.60 38.64 57.43
N LEU A 917 -20.59 37.28 57.46
CA LEU A 917 -20.79 36.43 58.65
C LEU A 917 -20.43 34.94 58.39
N VAL A 918 -20.57 34.06 59.39
CA VAL A 918 -19.46 33.15 59.79
C VAL A 918 -19.89 31.82 60.50
N PHE A 919 -19.07 30.76 60.37
CA PHE A 919 -19.11 29.39 60.98
C PHE A 919 -20.22 28.43 60.51
N PHE A 920 -20.02 27.10 60.36
CA PHE A 920 -19.22 26.13 61.14
C PHE A 920 -18.27 25.21 60.34
N SER A 921 -17.37 24.51 61.06
CA SER A 921 -16.36 23.58 60.52
C SER A 921 -16.28 22.24 61.27
N SER A 922 -16.06 21.13 60.54
CA SER A 922 -15.29 19.95 60.98
C SER A 922 -14.86 19.16 59.72
N GLY A 923 -13.72 18.46 59.66
CA GLY A 923 -12.68 18.26 60.68
C GLY A 923 -12.09 16.84 60.64
N ARG A 924 -11.48 16.42 59.52
CA ARG A 924 -10.68 15.17 59.44
C ARG A 924 -9.18 15.46 59.46
N SER A 925 -8.41 14.54 60.02
CA SER A 925 -6.98 14.74 60.28
C SER A 925 -6.09 14.24 59.13
N LYS A 926 -4.90 14.85 59.00
CA LYS A 926 -3.95 14.55 57.91
C LYS A 926 -3.43 13.10 57.92
N MET A 927 -3.42 12.45 59.10
CA MET A 927 -3.01 11.04 59.27
C MET A 927 -3.99 10.06 58.64
N GLU A 928 -5.31 10.32 58.70
CA GLU A 928 -6.33 9.43 58.13
C GLU A 928 -6.22 9.35 56.60
N ILE A 929 -5.83 10.47 55.97
CA ILE A 929 -5.61 10.56 54.51
C ILE A 929 -4.35 9.77 54.10
N GLU A 930 -3.28 9.77 54.92
CA GLU A 930 -2.07 9.00 54.63
C GLU A 930 -2.25 7.49 54.82
N GLU A 931 -3.08 7.03 55.76
CA GLU A 931 -3.42 5.61 55.87
C GLU A 931 -4.27 5.10 54.70
N GLU A 932 -5.24 5.88 54.19
CA GLU A 932 -5.98 5.52 52.98
C GLU A 932 -5.09 5.50 51.73
N CYS A 933 -4.20 6.48 51.57
CA CYS A 933 -3.25 6.49 50.45
C CYS A 933 -2.29 5.29 50.47
N ASN A 934 -1.87 4.84 51.66
CA ASN A 934 -1.01 3.65 51.79
C ASN A 934 -1.78 2.32 51.62
N LYS A 935 -3.09 2.29 51.89
CA LYS A 935 -3.96 1.16 51.47
C LYS A 935 -4.09 1.10 49.95
N LEU A 936 -4.36 2.23 49.28
CA LEU A 936 -4.44 2.27 47.80
C LEU A 936 -3.14 1.77 47.14
N LYS A 937 -1.97 2.18 47.64
CA LYS A 937 -0.67 1.72 47.11
C LYS A 937 -0.44 0.22 47.24
N LYS A 938 -1.00 -0.46 48.24
CA LYS A 938 -0.93 -1.93 48.36
C LYS A 938 -1.91 -2.66 47.44
N SER A 939 -3.04 -2.05 47.07
CA SER A 939 -4.00 -2.65 46.14
C SER A 939 -3.60 -2.59 44.66
N ILE A 940 -2.61 -1.76 44.30
CA ILE A 940 -2.16 -1.55 42.90
C ILE A 940 -1.02 -2.51 42.49
N MET A 941 -0.45 -3.30 43.41
CA MET A 941 0.66 -4.23 43.12
C MET A 941 0.24 -5.65 42.67
N VAL A 942 -1.03 -5.86 42.29
CA VAL A 942 -1.49 -7.13 41.70
C VAL A 942 -2.41 -6.86 40.50
N PHE A 943 -1.82 -6.36 39.40
CA PHE A 943 -2.28 -6.53 38.02
C PHE A 943 -1.09 -6.37 37.06
#